data_AF-A0A1W9RQ23-F1
#
_entry.id   AF-A0A1W9RQ23-F1
#
_cell.length_a   1.000
_cell.length_b   1.000
_cell.length_c   1.000
_cell.angle_alpha   90.00
_cell.angle_beta   90.00
_cell.angle_gamma   90.00
#
_symmetry.space_group_name_H-M   'P 1'
#
loop_
_entity.id
_entity.type
_entity.pdbx_description
1 polymer ?
#
loop_
_entity_poly.entity_id
_entity_poly.type
_entity_poly.pdbx_seq_one_letter_code
_entity_poly.pdbx_strand_id
1 'polypeptide(L)'
;MLKNSIKILLVAILWTSLFPNNLKSQSPSDSLLLRAQKYLSEKNYDSAKICFQKILKKNKSSMKALEGLGKIYLKQENWGEAKNVYKKLQKIETNPIASHYSLGICYRETGKFKALILRRLDWKKSKSYFESVLAQDSLFKDVLFQYAKLMRYRKNYEEAIRLCREQIRLKPELTEPQVKLFRMYRYFVTHNSEKKVLKYLTNFSQPEAKFGIAEKFRRDGKFAAADSIYQFLLKNPDGMWLQPVYLALARIYYHQGKSEEAQSFYWRAIDEIENDIQADLVFEDIKYIVTDEELHRYQSLKSAKEKIDFFRTFWNRRDPMPGTEINARLAEHYRRINYSEKNYEYDGFRTWFNNPDQLGYFNFNQAYDLNHEFHDKGLIYIRLGEADEWARTAGMNVPTNESWLYYQRGNVPKMMFHFFTYNSPNAWRFSPVIENPAILEDRASWDGIYFRMLRANPLERLAVKNQMAMASKKSVSVGTSIDRHTWRKKILPLHVPFSISSFRSSSEKTRLEIDYAVSLEPLRKIFREENSMDIDVGITIFDRDWHQISQYKFVPQITMSKNNFSVDLFSAEVIPGSYHVAMYLKPAKGNYLGGWKIPVSAKDFSSPALAMSDILFAERIKPARGKSKFNRGELFVLPNPLKQFFRKKPMFIYFELYNLKKDDKNVAHFEIEYSLEQLSGEKKKIGNLFGLLKKGKSRISTTMTRESLQCDSQEYLAIDVSHLQKGQYRLKVAIIDKNSGEQTSSSGTLVIVD
;
A
#
# COMPACT_ATOMS: atom_id res chain seq x y z
N MET A 1 16.09 -66.81 51.09
CA MET A 1 15.43 -66.36 52.35
C MET A 1 14.18 -65.59 51.99
N LEU A 2 13.04 -66.05 52.52
CA LEU A 2 11.78 -65.34 52.81
C LEU A 2 11.09 -64.43 51.76
N LYS A 3 9.92 -64.93 51.29
CA LYS A 3 8.56 -64.31 51.23
C LYS A 3 8.47 -62.93 50.54
N ASN A 4 7.67 -62.71 49.50
CA ASN A 4 6.20 -62.81 49.39
C ASN A 4 5.90 -62.11 48.03
N SER A 5 5.06 -62.54 47.07
CA SER A 5 3.61 -62.80 47.08
C SER A 5 3.23 -63.18 45.63
N ILE A 6 2.63 -64.36 45.37
CA ILE A 6 1.18 -64.60 45.23
C ILE A 6 0.58 -64.13 43.88
N LYS A 7 0.15 -65.14 43.10
CA LYS A 7 -0.90 -65.16 42.05
C LYS A 7 -0.58 -64.55 40.67
N ILE A 8 0.23 -65.29 39.92
CA ILE A 8 0.05 -65.53 38.48
C ILE A 8 -0.68 -66.88 38.35
N LEU A 9 -1.55 -67.02 37.36
CA LEU A 9 -2.33 -68.21 36.97
C LEU A 9 -3.56 -68.56 37.85
N LEU A 10 -4.73 -67.97 37.50
CA LEU A 10 -6.07 -68.62 37.45
C LEU A 10 -7.23 -67.60 37.49
N VAL A 11 -7.29 -66.63 36.56
CA VAL A 11 -8.56 -65.97 36.15
C VAL A 11 -8.47 -65.58 34.67
N ALA A 12 -8.19 -66.56 33.80
CA ALA A 12 -8.07 -66.35 32.35
C ALA A 12 -9.34 -66.68 31.56
N ILE A 13 -10.50 -66.95 32.20
CA ILE A 13 -11.72 -67.38 31.48
C ILE A 13 -13.02 -66.66 31.92
N LEU A 14 -12.96 -65.73 32.87
CA LEU A 14 -14.13 -64.92 33.22
C LEU A 14 -13.71 -63.46 33.27
N TRP A 15 -13.89 -62.76 32.15
CA TRP A 15 -14.25 -61.34 32.01
C TRP A 15 -14.36 -60.98 30.51
N THR A 16 -14.97 -61.84 29.71
CA THR A 16 -15.35 -61.58 28.30
C THR A 16 -16.81 -61.10 28.18
N SER A 17 -17.42 -60.59 29.25
CA SER A 17 -18.87 -60.27 29.22
C SER A 17 -19.29 -58.97 29.90
N LEU A 18 -18.40 -57.97 30.09
CA LEU A 18 -18.79 -56.64 30.62
C LEU A 18 -17.93 -55.49 30.06
N PHE A 19 -17.80 -55.42 28.74
CA PHE A 19 -17.61 -54.13 28.05
C PHE A 19 -18.43 -54.19 26.76
N PRO A 20 -19.52 -53.42 26.60
CA PRO A 20 -20.08 -53.23 25.28
C PRO A 20 -18.99 -52.53 24.45
N ASN A 21 -18.43 -53.28 23.48
CA ASN A 21 -17.68 -52.72 22.36
C ASN A 21 -18.60 -51.77 21.58
N ASN A 22 -18.75 -50.55 22.08
CA ASN A 22 -19.43 -49.45 21.41
C ASN A 22 -18.39 -48.63 20.61
N LEU A 23 -17.54 -49.32 19.83
CA LEU A 23 -16.99 -48.71 18.63
C LEU A 23 -18.13 -48.70 17.60
N LYS A 24 -19.03 -47.72 17.73
CA LYS A 24 -19.91 -47.33 16.61
C LYS A 24 -18.98 -47.11 15.42
N SER A 25 -19.01 -48.01 14.44
CA SER A 25 -18.40 -47.77 13.15
C SER A 25 -18.96 -46.43 12.65
N GLN A 26 -18.12 -45.41 12.56
CA GLN A 26 -18.55 -44.10 12.06
C GLN A 26 -19.20 -44.35 10.70
N SER A 27 -20.48 -44.00 10.57
CA SER A 27 -21.15 -44.23 9.29
C SER A 27 -20.35 -43.48 8.20
N PRO A 28 -20.30 -43.96 6.96
CA PRO A 28 -19.61 -43.26 5.87
C PRO A 28 -20.08 -41.80 5.72
N SER A 29 -21.32 -41.49 6.13
CA SER A 29 -21.89 -40.14 6.17
C SER A 29 -21.31 -39.27 7.29
N ASP A 30 -21.03 -39.84 8.47
CA ASP A 30 -20.40 -39.12 9.60
C ASP A 30 -18.93 -38.80 9.31
N SER A 31 -18.21 -39.73 8.67
CA SER A 31 -16.84 -39.50 8.21
C SER A 31 -16.78 -38.39 7.13
N LEU A 32 -17.74 -38.40 6.19
CA LEU A 32 -17.84 -37.35 5.17
C LEU A 32 -18.18 -35.98 5.78
N LEU A 33 -19.04 -35.95 6.81
CA LEU A 33 -19.42 -34.72 7.49
C LEU A 33 -18.24 -34.10 8.22
N LEU A 34 -17.44 -34.91 8.94
CA LEU A 34 -16.24 -34.46 9.63
C LEU A 34 -15.22 -33.86 8.66
N ARG A 35 -15.00 -34.52 7.50
CA ARG A 35 -14.14 -33.99 6.42
C ARG A 35 -14.68 -32.68 5.86
N ALA A 36 -16.00 -32.59 5.62
CA ALA A 36 -16.61 -31.37 5.13
C ALA A 36 -16.42 -30.19 6.10
N GLN A 37 -16.60 -30.43 7.40
CA GLN A 37 -16.40 -29.43 8.44
C GLN A 37 -14.93 -29.02 8.57
N LYS A 38 -13.99 -29.97 8.45
CA LYS A 38 -12.56 -29.69 8.40
C LYS A 38 -12.21 -28.79 7.22
N TYR A 39 -12.60 -29.15 6.00
CA TYR A 39 -12.37 -28.32 4.82
C TYR A 39 -13.01 -26.93 4.94
N LEU A 40 -14.19 -26.84 5.56
CA LEU A 40 -14.85 -25.56 5.81
C LEU A 40 -14.04 -24.69 6.78
N SER A 41 -13.47 -25.28 7.83
CA SER A 41 -12.59 -24.58 8.79
C SER A 41 -11.28 -24.12 8.16
N GLU A 42 -10.77 -24.87 7.18
CA GLU A 42 -9.59 -24.53 6.38
C GLU A 42 -9.91 -23.53 5.24
N LYS A 43 -11.16 -23.05 5.14
CA LYS A 43 -11.68 -22.20 4.04
C LYS A 43 -11.54 -22.84 2.65
N ASN A 44 -11.32 -24.16 2.57
CA ASN A 44 -11.31 -24.93 1.34
C ASN A 44 -12.75 -25.25 0.91
N TYR A 45 -13.43 -24.20 0.42
CA TYR A 45 -14.86 -24.23 0.12
C TYR A 45 -15.25 -25.25 -0.95
N ASP A 46 -14.40 -25.44 -1.96
CA ASP A 46 -14.68 -26.38 -3.06
C ASP A 46 -14.68 -27.83 -2.57
N SER A 47 -13.67 -28.22 -1.78
CA SER A 47 -13.59 -29.55 -1.19
C SER A 47 -14.73 -29.78 -0.19
N ALA A 48 -15.02 -28.79 0.65
CA ALA A 48 -16.15 -28.84 1.58
C ALA A 48 -17.49 -29.03 0.84
N LYS A 49 -17.71 -28.29 -0.25
CA LYS A 49 -18.91 -28.36 -1.09
C LYS A 49 -19.09 -29.76 -1.68
N ILE A 50 -18.03 -30.37 -2.21
CA ILE A 50 -18.07 -31.74 -2.75
C ILE A 50 -18.49 -32.73 -1.66
N CYS A 51 -17.92 -32.63 -0.45
CA CYS A 51 -18.29 -33.51 0.66
C CYS A 51 -19.76 -33.35 1.06
N PHE A 52 -20.26 -32.12 1.23
CA PHE A 52 -21.66 -31.88 1.56
C PHE A 52 -22.62 -32.36 0.46
N GLN A 53 -22.26 -32.17 -0.82
CA GLN A 53 -23.04 -32.69 -1.94
C GLN A 53 -23.12 -34.22 -1.95
N LYS A 54 -22.03 -34.93 -1.61
CA LYS A 54 -22.04 -36.39 -1.45
C LYS A 54 -22.98 -36.85 -0.33
N ILE A 55 -23.04 -36.12 0.78
CA ILE A 55 -23.99 -36.39 1.88
C ILE A 55 -25.43 -36.20 1.38
N LEU A 56 -25.71 -35.10 0.67
CA LEU A 56 -27.05 -34.82 0.15
C LEU A 56 -27.52 -35.76 -0.96
N LYS A 57 -26.60 -36.39 -1.70
CA LYS A 57 -26.94 -37.47 -2.64
C LYS A 57 -27.54 -38.69 -1.92
N LYS A 58 -27.04 -39.02 -0.73
CA LYS A 58 -27.54 -40.15 0.09
C LYS A 58 -28.75 -39.76 0.93
N ASN A 59 -28.74 -38.58 1.53
CA ASN A 59 -29.84 -38.04 2.31
C ASN A 59 -30.13 -36.60 1.90
N LYS A 60 -31.14 -36.44 1.03
CA LYS A 60 -31.55 -35.13 0.47
C LYS A 60 -32.01 -34.12 1.53
N SER A 61 -32.42 -34.59 2.71
CA SER A 61 -32.94 -33.79 3.82
C SER A 61 -31.93 -33.68 4.98
N SER A 62 -30.65 -33.98 4.74
CA SER A 62 -29.62 -33.82 5.78
C SER A 62 -29.45 -32.35 6.16
N MET A 63 -29.98 -31.96 7.32
CA MET A 63 -29.92 -30.58 7.83
C MET A 63 -28.47 -30.07 7.91
N LYS A 64 -27.55 -30.85 8.48
CA LYS A 64 -26.14 -30.45 8.63
C LYS A 64 -25.45 -30.19 7.29
N ALA A 65 -25.77 -30.98 6.26
CA ALA A 65 -25.18 -30.80 4.94
C ALA A 65 -25.79 -29.63 4.16
N LEU A 66 -27.10 -29.41 4.29
CA LEU A 66 -27.76 -28.20 3.75
C LEU A 66 -27.22 -26.94 4.45
N GLU A 67 -27.08 -26.95 5.77
CA GLU A 67 -26.52 -25.82 6.52
C GLU A 67 -25.07 -25.52 6.09
N GLY A 68 -24.24 -26.55 5.94
CA GLY A 68 -22.87 -26.44 5.45
C GLY A 68 -22.79 -25.80 4.05
N LEU A 69 -23.59 -26.30 3.09
CA LEU A 69 -23.67 -25.69 1.76
C LEU A 69 -24.20 -24.26 1.78
N GLY A 70 -25.22 -23.98 2.59
CA GLY A 70 -25.79 -22.64 2.74
C GLY A 70 -24.74 -21.64 3.22
N LYS A 71 -23.94 -22.02 4.24
CA LYS A 71 -22.83 -21.21 4.75
C LYS A 71 -21.76 -20.96 3.69
N ILE A 72 -21.38 -21.99 2.92
CA ILE A 72 -20.42 -21.86 1.82
C ILE A 72 -20.93 -20.86 0.78
N TYR A 73 -22.18 -21.02 0.33
CA TYR A 73 -22.74 -20.13 -0.69
C TYR A 73 -22.90 -18.70 -0.19
N LEU A 74 -23.22 -18.47 1.09
CA LEU A 74 -23.20 -17.12 1.67
C LEU A 74 -21.79 -16.52 1.69
N LYS A 75 -20.76 -17.31 2.04
CA LYS A 75 -19.36 -16.84 2.07
C LYS A 75 -18.80 -16.55 0.67
N GLN A 76 -19.28 -17.27 -0.34
CA GLN A 76 -18.96 -17.03 -1.75
C GLN A 76 -19.84 -15.95 -2.39
N GLU A 77 -20.72 -15.29 -1.62
CA GLU A 77 -21.72 -14.33 -2.10
C GLU A 77 -22.63 -14.87 -3.23
N ASN A 78 -22.77 -16.20 -3.31
CA ASN A 78 -23.68 -16.86 -4.23
C ASN A 78 -25.10 -16.86 -3.64
N TRP A 79 -25.70 -15.67 -3.64
CA TRP A 79 -26.99 -15.40 -2.99
C TRP A 79 -28.15 -16.24 -3.55
N GLY A 80 -28.08 -16.61 -4.84
CA GLY A 80 -29.09 -17.43 -5.51
C GLY A 80 -29.13 -18.85 -4.96
N GLU A 81 -27.98 -19.52 -4.96
CA GLU A 81 -27.87 -20.89 -4.45
C GLU A 81 -28.05 -20.94 -2.93
N ALA A 82 -27.52 -19.97 -2.19
CA ALA A 82 -27.78 -19.84 -0.75
C ALA A 82 -29.28 -19.77 -0.47
N LYS A 83 -30.02 -18.91 -1.20
CA LYS A 83 -31.49 -18.79 -1.06
C LYS A 83 -32.20 -20.12 -1.30
N ASN A 84 -31.79 -20.88 -2.31
CA ASN A 84 -32.39 -22.18 -2.64
C ASN A 84 -32.15 -23.20 -1.53
N VAL A 85 -30.94 -23.23 -0.96
CA VAL A 85 -30.58 -24.13 0.13
C VAL A 85 -31.35 -23.79 1.42
N TYR A 86 -31.37 -22.52 1.84
CA TYR A 86 -32.08 -22.13 3.06
C TYR A 86 -33.60 -22.26 2.96
N LYS A 87 -34.19 -22.17 1.76
CA LYS A 87 -35.61 -22.51 1.55
C LYS A 87 -35.91 -23.99 1.80
N LYS A 88 -34.98 -24.87 1.46
CA LYS A 88 -35.11 -26.31 1.77
C LYS A 88 -34.94 -26.53 3.27
N LEU A 89 -33.93 -25.90 3.86
CA LEU A 89 -33.64 -25.97 5.29
C LEU A 89 -34.84 -25.50 6.15
N GLN A 90 -35.45 -24.37 5.79
CA GLN A 90 -36.66 -23.84 6.46
C GLN A 90 -37.82 -24.86 6.54
N LYS A 91 -37.97 -25.76 5.55
CA LYS A 91 -39.08 -26.72 5.52
C LYS A 91 -38.88 -27.92 6.45
N ILE A 92 -37.66 -28.16 6.91
CA ILE A 92 -37.28 -29.34 7.70
C ILE A 92 -36.83 -28.98 9.11
N GLU A 93 -36.52 -27.71 9.38
CA GLU A 93 -36.11 -27.22 10.71
C GLU A 93 -37.30 -27.09 11.66
N THR A 94 -37.15 -27.60 12.89
CA THR A 94 -38.10 -27.38 13.99
C THR A 94 -38.09 -25.92 14.46
N ASN A 95 -36.94 -25.24 14.40
CA ASN A 95 -36.79 -23.81 14.69
C ASN A 95 -36.06 -23.13 13.52
N PRO A 96 -36.79 -22.46 12.61
CA PRO A 96 -36.21 -21.93 11.39
C PRO A 96 -35.51 -20.57 11.56
N ILE A 97 -35.22 -20.12 12.78
CA ILE A 97 -34.64 -18.78 13.03
C ILE A 97 -33.35 -18.53 12.24
N ALA A 98 -32.44 -19.51 12.18
CA ALA A 98 -31.19 -19.40 11.42
C ALA A 98 -31.42 -19.35 9.90
N SER A 99 -32.39 -20.13 9.41
CA SER A 99 -32.84 -20.06 8.01
C SER A 99 -33.50 -18.74 7.68
N HIS A 100 -34.38 -18.22 8.54
CA HIS A 100 -35.05 -16.94 8.34
C HIS A 100 -34.06 -15.80 8.28
N TYR A 101 -33.10 -15.76 9.22
CA TYR A 101 -32.00 -14.79 9.18
C TYR A 101 -31.24 -14.85 7.84
N SER A 102 -30.86 -16.05 7.40
CA SER A 102 -30.11 -16.25 6.17
C SER A 102 -30.94 -15.92 4.91
N LEU A 103 -32.23 -16.26 4.91
CA LEU A 103 -33.17 -15.92 3.85
C LEU A 103 -33.43 -14.42 3.78
N GLY A 104 -33.53 -13.73 4.92
CA GLY A 104 -33.60 -12.27 5.01
C GLY A 104 -32.46 -11.62 4.25
N ILE A 105 -31.22 -12.05 4.51
CA ILE A 105 -30.02 -11.61 3.79
C ILE A 105 -30.11 -11.98 2.30
N CYS A 106 -30.39 -13.25 1.97
CA CYS A 106 -30.44 -13.70 0.58
C CYS A 106 -31.46 -12.94 -0.26
N TYR A 107 -32.66 -12.67 0.27
CA TYR A 107 -33.69 -11.89 -0.41
C TYR A 107 -33.30 -10.41 -0.53
N ARG A 108 -32.63 -9.82 0.48
CA ARG A 108 -32.08 -8.45 0.40
C ARG A 108 -31.09 -8.35 -0.76
N GLU A 109 -30.12 -9.26 -0.79
CA GLU A 109 -29.02 -9.28 -1.76
C GLU A 109 -29.53 -9.62 -3.17
N THR A 110 -30.31 -10.69 -3.35
CA THR A 110 -30.89 -11.03 -4.66
C THR A 110 -31.86 -9.96 -5.19
N GLY A 111 -32.56 -9.24 -4.30
CA GLY A 111 -33.42 -8.12 -4.66
C GLY A 111 -32.67 -6.96 -5.31
N LYS A 112 -31.41 -6.68 -4.93
CA LYS A 112 -30.59 -5.60 -5.53
C LYS A 112 -30.50 -5.72 -7.05
N PHE A 113 -30.40 -6.97 -7.52
CA PHE A 113 -30.13 -7.32 -8.91
C PHE A 113 -31.39 -7.43 -9.78
N LYS A 114 -32.57 -7.27 -9.19
CA LYS A 114 -33.85 -7.40 -9.88
C LYS A 114 -34.39 -6.05 -10.36
N ALA A 115 -35.24 -6.10 -11.38
CA ALA A 115 -36.07 -4.98 -11.83
C ALA A 115 -36.98 -4.47 -10.69
N LEU A 116 -37.47 -3.24 -10.80
CA LEU A 116 -38.12 -2.51 -9.71
C LEU A 116 -39.21 -3.30 -8.98
N ILE A 117 -40.14 -3.94 -9.69
CA ILE A 117 -41.27 -4.69 -9.10
C ILE A 117 -40.77 -5.93 -8.36
N LEU A 118 -39.94 -6.75 -9.03
CA LEU A 118 -39.37 -7.96 -8.44
C LEU A 118 -38.45 -7.65 -7.24
N ARG A 119 -37.75 -6.53 -7.28
CA ARG A 119 -36.94 -5.99 -6.17
C ARG A 119 -37.82 -5.65 -4.97
N ARG A 120 -38.93 -4.94 -5.18
CA ARG A 120 -39.89 -4.62 -4.10
C ARG A 120 -40.44 -5.88 -3.45
N LEU A 121 -40.77 -6.91 -4.23
CA LEU A 121 -41.25 -8.19 -3.72
C LEU A 121 -40.19 -8.92 -2.88
N ASP A 122 -38.96 -9.02 -3.39
CA ASP A 122 -37.85 -9.66 -2.65
C ASP A 122 -37.54 -8.89 -1.36
N TRP A 123 -37.53 -7.56 -1.39
CA TRP A 123 -37.33 -6.75 -0.19
C TRP A 123 -38.49 -6.79 0.81
N LYS A 124 -39.73 -7.01 0.35
CA LYS A 124 -40.86 -7.30 1.24
C LYS A 124 -40.68 -8.64 1.95
N LYS A 125 -40.25 -9.68 1.22
CA LYS A 125 -39.92 -10.99 1.82
C LYS A 125 -38.76 -10.87 2.80
N SER A 126 -37.68 -10.20 2.40
CA SER A 126 -36.51 -9.95 3.27
C SER A 126 -36.93 -9.29 4.59
N LYS A 127 -37.75 -8.25 4.54
CA LYS A 127 -38.34 -7.59 5.71
C LYS A 127 -39.11 -8.59 6.60
N SER A 128 -40.04 -9.36 6.01
CA SER A 128 -40.84 -10.34 6.75
C SER A 128 -39.98 -11.41 7.45
N TYR A 129 -38.90 -11.87 6.82
CA TYR A 129 -37.97 -12.81 7.45
C TYR A 129 -37.20 -12.18 8.62
N PHE A 130 -36.73 -10.94 8.50
CA PHE A 130 -36.08 -10.25 9.62
C PHE A 130 -37.06 -10.00 10.77
N GLU A 131 -38.29 -9.58 10.49
CA GLU A 131 -39.34 -9.42 11.50
C GLU A 131 -39.67 -10.74 12.20
N SER A 132 -39.69 -11.86 11.46
CA SER A 132 -39.91 -13.19 12.04
C SER A 132 -38.78 -13.66 12.96
N VAL A 133 -37.53 -13.30 12.66
CA VAL A 133 -36.39 -13.54 13.55
C VAL A 133 -36.52 -12.69 14.81
N LEU A 134 -36.79 -11.39 14.66
CA LEU A 134 -36.94 -10.45 15.77
C LEU A 134 -38.09 -10.82 16.72
N ALA A 135 -39.19 -11.37 16.19
CA ALA A 135 -40.31 -11.84 16.99
C ALA A 135 -39.98 -13.09 17.84
N GLN A 136 -38.98 -13.87 17.44
CA GLN A 136 -38.54 -15.07 18.15
C GLN A 136 -37.37 -14.78 19.10
N ASP A 137 -36.35 -14.07 18.60
CA ASP A 137 -35.16 -13.68 19.35
C ASP A 137 -34.57 -12.40 18.75
N SER A 138 -34.77 -11.29 19.46
CA SER A 138 -34.25 -9.97 19.10
C SER A 138 -32.73 -9.86 19.26
N LEU A 139 -32.11 -10.77 20.01
CA LEU A 139 -30.67 -10.88 20.21
C LEU A 139 -30.02 -11.86 19.22
N PHE A 140 -30.76 -12.38 18.23
CA PHE A 140 -30.20 -13.33 17.28
C PHE A 140 -29.14 -12.68 16.38
N LYS A 141 -27.87 -13.00 16.61
CA LYS A 141 -26.71 -12.46 15.87
C LYS A 141 -26.75 -10.93 15.79
N ASP A 142 -26.66 -10.37 14.58
CA ASP A 142 -26.69 -8.95 14.21
C ASP A 142 -27.94 -8.61 13.37
N VAL A 143 -29.06 -9.29 13.63
CA VAL A 143 -30.27 -9.21 12.79
C VAL A 143 -30.81 -7.79 12.61
N LEU A 144 -30.81 -6.95 13.65
CA LEU A 144 -31.29 -5.57 13.55
C LEU A 144 -30.40 -4.75 12.61
N PHE A 145 -29.09 -4.99 12.62
CA PHE A 145 -28.18 -4.35 11.69
C PHE A 145 -28.35 -4.87 10.24
N GLN A 146 -28.56 -6.17 10.06
CA GLN A 146 -28.90 -6.72 8.74
C GLN A 146 -30.21 -6.14 8.19
N TYR A 147 -31.17 -5.87 9.08
CA TYR A 147 -32.43 -5.22 8.75
C TYR A 147 -32.23 -3.71 8.45
N ALA A 148 -31.37 -3.03 9.20
CA ALA A 148 -30.96 -1.65 8.93
C ALA A 148 -30.37 -1.50 7.52
N LYS A 149 -29.52 -2.44 7.08
CA LYS A 149 -28.97 -2.48 5.71
C LYS A 149 -30.09 -2.56 4.65
N LEU A 150 -31.15 -3.34 4.89
CA LEU A 150 -32.31 -3.39 4.00
C LEU A 150 -33.06 -2.04 3.98
N MET A 151 -33.26 -1.41 5.14
CA MET A 151 -33.93 -0.10 5.23
C MET A 151 -33.15 0.99 4.49
N ARG A 152 -31.82 0.97 4.62
CA ARG A 152 -30.92 1.80 3.83
C ARG A 152 -31.13 1.57 2.33
N TYR A 153 -31.21 0.32 1.88
CA TYR A 153 -31.42 -0.01 0.46
C TYR A 153 -32.75 0.50 -0.08
N ARG A 154 -33.76 0.59 0.81
CA ARG A 154 -35.06 1.18 0.54
C ARG A 154 -35.09 2.71 0.68
N LYS A 155 -33.93 3.34 0.94
CA LYS A 155 -33.77 4.77 1.23
C LYS A 155 -34.55 5.26 2.46
N ASN A 156 -34.93 4.34 3.34
CA ASN A 156 -35.48 4.67 4.65
C ASN A 156 -34.35 4.76 5.67
N TYR A 157 -33.61 5.86 5.61
CA TYR A 157 -32.40 6.07 6.40
C TYR A 157 -32.70 6.27 7.90
N GLU A 158 -33.83 6.88 8.24
CA GLU A 158 -34.26 7.10 9.63
C GLU A 158 -34.45 5.75 10.35
N GLU A 159 -35.21 4.83 9.73
CA GLU A 159 -35.39 3.50 10.27
C GLU A 159 -34.09 2.69 10.27
N ALA A 160 -33.22 2.87 9.27
CA ALA A 160 -31.91 2.24 9.26
C ALA A 160 -31.03 2.68 10.45
N ILE A 161 -31.00 3.99 10.75
CA ILE A 161 -30.27 4.53 11.90
C ILE A 161 -30.87 3.98 13.20
N ARG A 162 -32.21 4.02 13.35
CA ARG A 162 -32.91 3.51 14.54
C ARG A 162 -32.56 2.04 14.82
N LEU A 163 -32.71 1.17 13.81
CA LEU A 163 -32.40 -0.26 13.93
C LEU A 163 -30.92 -0.52 14.23
N CYS A 164 -30.00 0.24 13.61
CA CYS A 164 -28.57 0.10 13.85
C CYS A 164 -28.22 0.49 15.30
N ARG A 165 -28.83 1.55 15.83
CA ARG A 165 -28.63 1.99 17.22
C ARG A 165 -29.19 0.98 18.23
N GLU A 166 -30.37 0.44 17.95
CA GLU A 166 -30.92 -0.65 18.77
C GLU A 166 -30.01 -1.88 18.76
N GLN A 167 -29.39 -2.23 17.61
CA GLN A 167 -28.40 -3.30 17.56
C GLN A 167 -27.22 -3.04 18.50
N ILE A 168 -26.68 -1.83 18.49
CA ILE A 168 -25.53 -1.43 19.33
C ILE A 168 -25.92 -1.44 20.80
N ARG A 169 -27.12 -0.96 21.14
CA ARG A 169 -27.65 -0.97 22.51
C ARG A 169 -27.78 -2.39 23.06
N LEU A 170 -28.25 -3.32 22.24
CA LEU A 170 -28.45 -4.72 22.64
C LEU A 170 -27.15 -5.53 22.64
N LYS A 171 -26.22 -5.21 21.73
CA LYS A 171 -24.95 -5.90 21.54
C LYS A 171 -23.80 -4.94 21.25
N PRO A 172 -23.28 -4.25 22.28
CA PRO A 172 -22.20 -3.29 22.14
C PRO A 172 -20.84 -3.93 21.83
N GLU A 173 -20.72 -5.27 21.86
CA GLU A 173 -19.52 -6.00 21.47
C GLU A 173 -19.37 -6.16 19.95
N LEU A 174 -20.43 -5.92 19.17
CA LEU A 174 -20.39 -6.06 17.71
C LEU A 174 -19.70 -4.85 17.06
N THR A 175 -18.57 -5.10 16.39
CA THR A 175 -17.78 -4.06 15.71
C THR A 175 -18.50 -3.44 14.51
N GLU A 176 -19.04 -4.28 13.60
CA GLU A 176 -19.59 -3.78 12.33
C GLU A 176 -20.74 -2.75 12.53
N PRO A 177 -21.75 -2.99 13.38
CA PRO A 177 -22.80 -1.99 13.61
C PRO A 177 -22.27 -0.66 14.13
N GLN A 178 -21.28 -0.66 15.03
CA GLN A 178 -20.69 0.56 15.59
C GLN A 178 -19.98 1.38 14.53
N VAL A 179 -19.13 0.73 13.72
CA VAL A 179 -18.42 1.38 12.61
C VAL A 179 -19.41 1.90 11.57
N LYS A 180 -20.41 1.09 11.20
CA LYS A 180 -21.34 1.43 10.12
C LYS A 180 -22.44 2.40 10.54
N LEU A 181 -22.65 2.67 11.83
CA LEU A 181 -23.59 3.71 12.29
C LEU A 181 -23.20 5.09 11.74
N PHE A 182 -21.93 5.48 11.83
CA PHE A 182 -21.42 6.74 11.27
C PHE A 182 -21.65 6.83 9.77
N ARG A 183 -21.54 5.71 9.07
CA ARG A 183 -21.85 5.62 7.65
C ARG A 183 -23.35 5.73 7.36
N MET A 184 -24.23 5.22 8.23
CA MET A 184 -25.67 5.43 8.11
C MET A 184 -26.04 6.90 8.27
N TYR A 185 -25.39 7.63 9.19
CA TYR A 185 -25.53 9.08 9.28
C TYR A 185 -25.07 9.77 8.00
N ARG A 186 -23.90 9.40 7.47
CA ARG A 186 -23.41 9.95 6.19
C ARG A 186 -24.42 9.75 5.06
N TYR A 187 -24.98 8.55 4.92
CA TYR A 187 -26.05 8.30 3.95
C TYR A 187 -27.30 9.15 4.16
N PHE A 188 -27.73 9.31 5.41
CA PHE A 188 -28.88 10.15 5.75
C PHE A 188 -28.63 11.61 5.36
N VAL A 189 -27.48 12.19 5.72
CA VAL A 189 -27.17 13.60 5.47
C VAL A 189 -26.91 13.90 3.98
N THR A 190 -26.38 12.94 3.22
CA THR A 190 -26.22 13.06 1.76
C THR A 190 -27.57 13.22 1.05
N HIS A 191 -28.59 12.48 1.51
CA HIS A 191 -29.85 12.34 0.75
C HIS A 191 -31.00 13.18 1.32
N ASN A 192 -30.75 14.00 2.33
CA ASN A 192 -31.79 14.80 2.98
C ASN A 192 -31.33 16.24 3.17
N SER A 193 -32.27 17.18 3.10
CA SER A 193 -32.00 18.60 3.35
C SER A 193 -31.62 18.83 4.81
N GLU A 194 -30.89 19.92 5.05
CA GLU A 194 -30.49 20.33 6.41
C GLU A 194 -31.69 20.38 7.36
N LYS A 195 -32.80 21.01 6.93
CA LYS A 195 -34.04 21.10 7.71
C LYS A 195 -34.55 19.72 8.16
N LYS A 196 -34.53 18.73 7.26
CA LYS A 196 -35.00 17.38 7.58
C LYS A 196 -34.03 16.66 8.53
N VAL A 197 -32.72 16.81 8.30
CA VAL A 197 -31.69 16.23 9.17
C VAL A 197 -31.82 16.78 10.59
N LEU A 198 -31.90 18.11 10.75
CA LEU A 198 -32.05 18.75 12.05
C LEU A 198 -33.33 18.29 12.73
N LYS A 199 -34.49 18.36 12.05
CA LYS A 199 -35.78 17.92 12.60
C LYS A 199 -35.74 16.50 13.16
N TYR A 200 -35.02 15.58 12.51
CA TYR A 200 -34.92 14.20 12.94
C TYR A 200 -33.90 14.00 14.06
N LEU A 201 -32.67 14.50 13.88
CA LEU A 201 -31.54 14.20 14.76
C LEU A 201 -31.58 14.93 16.10
N THR A 202 -32.24 16.10 16.20
CA THR A 202 -32.37 16.82 17.47
C THR A 202 -33.30 16.11 18.48
N ASN A 203 -34.07 15.11 18.04
CA ASN A 203 -34.90 14.30 18.95
C ASN A 203 -34.08 13.28 19.76
N PHE A 204 -32.78 13.17 19.50
CA PHE A 204 -31.89 12.24 20.16
C PHE A 204 -30.84 12.99 20.97
N SER A 205 -30.68 12.61 22.23
CA SER A 205 -29.68 13.21 23.13
C SER A 205 -28.26 12.65 22.92
N GLN A 206 -28.14 11.51 22.25
CA GLN A 206 -26.88 10.78 22.11
C GLN A 206 -25.87 11.52 21.24
N PRO A 207 -24.57 11.46 21.58
CA PRO A 207 -23.49 12.19 20.89
C PRO A 207 -23.39 11.86 19.39
N GLU A 208 -23.68 10.64 18.95
CA GLU A 208 -23.59 10.27 17.53
C GLU A 208 -24.65 10.98 16.66
N ALA A 209 -25.79 11.36 17.24
CA ALA A 209 -26.80 12.16 16.54
C ALA A 209 -26.29 13.59 16.30
N LYS A 210 -25.59 14.19 17.28
CA LYS A 210 -24.91 15.48 17.12
C LYS A 210 -23.79 15.39 16.09
N PHE A 211 -23.04 14.28 16.04
CA PHE A 211 -22.08 14.02 14.96
C PHE A 211 -22.75 14.05 13.58
N GLY A 212 -23.91 13.39 13.44
CA GLY A 212 -24.70 13.44 12.20
C GLY A 212 -25.09 14.86 11.78
N ILE A 213 -25.45 15.73 12.73
CA ILE A 213 -25.73 17.15 12.48
C ILE A 213 -24.46 17.88 12.01
N ALA A 214 -23.33 17.67 12.70
CA ALA A 214 -22.05 18.28 12.34
C ALA A 214 -21.60 17.85 10.93
N GLU A 215 -21.78 16.57 10.57
CA GLU A 215 -21.49 16.09 9.22
C GLU A 215 -22.38 16.77 8.17
N LYS A 216 -23.65 17.01 8.48
CA LYS A 216 -24.52 17.76 7.56
C LYS A 216 -23.97 19.17 7.33
N PHE A 217 -23.60 19.89 8.39
CA PHE A 217 -23.01 21.23 8.26
C PHE A 217 -21.67 21.20 7.51
N ARG A 218 -20.80 20.24 7.80
CA ARG A 218 -19.50 20.10 7.10
C ARG A 218 -19.70 19.92 5.60
N ARG A 219 -20.62 19.05 5.20
CA ARG A 219 -20.89 18.74 3.79
C ARG A 219 -21.62 19.85 3.05
N ASP A 220 -22.40 20.66 3.76
CA ASP A 220 -23.02 21.88 3.24
C ASP A 220 -22.03 23.07 3.20
N GLY A 221 -20.77 22.88 3.61
CA GLY A 221 -19.73 23.91 3.62
C GLY A 221 -19.80 24.86 4.81
N LYS A 222 -20.68 24.61 5.79
CA LYS A 222 -20.82 25.37 7.03
C LYS A 222 -19.77 24.93 8.06
N PHE A 223 -18.49 25.06 7.70
CA PHE A 223 -17.38 24.49 8.47
C PHE A 223 -17.26 25.02 9.90
N ALA A 224 -17.52 26.30 10.15
CA ALA A 224 -17.45 26.86 11.51
C ALA A 224 -18.50 26.26 12.45
N ALA A 225 -19.73 26.06 11.95
CA ALA A 225 -20.80 25.42 12.72
C ALA A 225 -20.49 23.94 12.97
N ALA A 226 -19.97 23.22 11.97
CA ALA A 226 -19.54 21.84 12.10
C ALA A 226 -18.40 21.70 13.13
N ASP A 227 -17.35 22.51 12.99
CA ASP A 227 -16.19 22.56 13.90
C ASP A 227 -16.63 22.78 15.35
N SER A 228 -17.50 23.77 15.61
CA SER A 228 -18.02 24.04 16.94
C SER A 228 -18.69 22.81 17.58
N ILE A 229 -19.49 22.04 16.82
CA ILE A 229 -20.14 20.82 17.32
C ILE A 229 -19.11 19.70 17.54
N TYR A 230 -18.14 19.53 16.65
CA TYR A 230 -17.07 18.55 16.85
C TYR A 230 -16.22 18.86 18.07
N GLN A 231 -15.85 20.12 18.30
CA GLN A 231 -15.13 20.56 19.49
C GLN A 231 -15.96 20.32 20.76
N PHE A 232 -17.28 20.53 20.70
CA PHE A 232 -18.17 20.17 21.80
C PHE A 232 -18.15 18.66 22.09
N LEU A 233 -18.18 17.80 21.05
CA LEU A 233 -18.12 16.34 21.18
C LEU A 233 -16.78 15.86 21.74
N LEU A 234 -15.66 16.51 21.38
CA LEU A 234 -14.35 16.19 21.97
C LEU A 234 -14.32 16.45 23.48
N LYS A 235 -15.05 17.46 23.97
CA LYS A 235 -15.13 17.80 25.39
C LYS A 235 -16.18 16.98 26.14
N ASN A 236 -17.21 16.50 25.43
CA ASN A 236 -18.35 15.77 26.00
C ASN A 236 -18.60 14.51 25.15
N PRO A 237 -17.71 13.50 25.22
CA PRO A 237 -17.80 12.31 24.38
C PRO A 237 -19.01 11.43 24.72
N ASP A 238 -19.48 11.44 25.97
CA ASP A 238 -20.65 10.67 26.44
C ASP A 238 -20.66 9.18 25.98
N GLY A 239 -19.48 8.54 25.98
CA GLY A 239 -19.31 7.12 25.60
C GLY A 239 -19.17 6.86 24.09
N MET A 240 -19.18 7.89 23.24
CA MET A 240 -18.94 7.76 21.80
C MET A 240 -17.44 7.62 21.48
N TRP A 241 -17.13 6.76 20.51
CA TRP A 241 -15.80 6.71 19.90
C TRP A 241 -15.46 8.01 19.18
N LEU A 242 -14.35 8.65 19.55
CA LEU A 242 -13.97 9.99 19.05
C LEU A 242 -13.25 9.97 17.69
N GLN A 243 -12.83 8.80 17.19
CA GLN A 243 -12.14 8.66 15.90
C GLN A 243 -12.88 9.36 14.75
N PRO A 244 -14.21 9.21 14.56
CA PRO A 244 -14.93 9.92 13.51
C PRO A 244 -14.88 11.45 13.65
N VAL A 245 -14.86 11.97 14.89
CA VAL A 245 -14.77 13.41 15.17
C VAL A 245 -13.40 13.94 14.76
N TYR A 246 -12.33 13.25 15.17
CA TYR A 246 -10.96 13.60 14.77
C TYR A 246 -10.78 13.57 13.25
N LEU A 247 -11.29 12.54 12.57
CA LEU A 247 -11.20 12.41 11.11
C LEU A 247 -12.05 13.49 10.39
N ALA A 248 -13.17 13.91 10.97
CA ALA A 248 -13.99 14.99 10.44
C ALA A 248 -13.30 16.36 10.61
N LEU A 249 -12.64 16.60 11.74
CA LEU A 249 -11.82 17.79 11.96
C LEU A 249 -10.62 17.80 11.00
N ALA A 250 -9.92 16.67 10.83
CA ALA A 250 -8.85 16.56 9.84
C ALA A 250 -9.34 16.97 8.43
N ARG A 251 -10.51 16.50 7.99
CA ARG A 251 -11.12 16.93 6.72
C ARG A 251 -11.35 18.44 6.65
N ILE A 252 -11.86 19.06 7.71
CA ILE A 252 -12.12 20.52 7.77
C ILE A 252 -10.81 21.29 7.67
N TYR A 253 -9.83 20.97 8.51
CA TYR A 253 -8.59 21.74 8.60
C TYR A 253 -7.72 21.57 7.34
N TYR A 254 -7.68 20.38 6.72
CA TYR A 254 -7.04 20.21 5.43
C TYR A 254 -7.74 20.99 4.31
N HIS A 255 -9.07 21.10 4.36
CA HIS A 255 -9.81 21.96 3.42
C HIS A 255 -9.43 23.44 3.58
N GLN A 256 -9.22 23.90 4.82
CA GLN A 256 -8.79 25.26 5.15
C GLN A 256 -7.30 25.53 4.88
N GLY A 257 -6.50 24.51 4.54
CA GLY A 257 -5.06 24.63 4.33
C GLY A 257 -4.22 24.59 5.62
N LYS A 258 -4.85 24.40 6.78
CA LYS A 258 -4.23 24.28 8.11
C LYS A 258 -3.70 22.86 8.32
N SER A 259 -2.58 22.56 7.67
CA SER A 259 -2.12 21.17 7.49
C SER A 259 -1.55 20.56 8.77
N GLU A 260 -0.91 21.37 9.63
CA GLU A 260 -0.35 20.91 10.90
C GLU A 260 -1.47 20.49 11.87
N GLU A 261 -2.48 21.35 12.04
CA GLU A 261 -3.63 21.07 12.90
C GLU A 261 -4.48 19.92 12.34
N ALA A 262 -4.66 19.86 11.01
CA ALA A 262 -5.38 18.75 10.39
C ALA A 262 -4.69 17.40 10.63
N GLN A 263 -3.36 17.39 10.50
CA GLN A 263 -2.56 16.20 10.72
C GLN A 263 -2.57 15.78 12.20
N SER A 264 -2.53 16.73 13.14
CA SER A 264 -2.56 16.40 14.57
C SER A 264 -3.85 15.69 14.96
N PHE A 265 -5.00 16.10 14.44
CA PHE A 265 -6.25 15.37 14.62
C PHE A 265 -6.19 13.95 14.02
N TYR A 266 -5.61 13.78 12.83
CA TYR A 266 -5.46 12.45 12.24
C TYR A 266 -4.63 11.51 13.13
N TRP A 267 -3.47 11.99 13.61
CA TRP A 267 -2.61 11.19 14.48
C TRP A 267 -3.26 10.91 15.83
N ARG A 268 -4.00 11.86 16.39
CA ARG A 268 -4.78 11.63 17.61
C ARG A 268 -5.83 10.54 17.44
N ALA A 269 -6.48 10.45 16.27
CA ALA A 269 -7.40 9.35 15.96
C ALA A 269 -6.73 7.98 16.00
N ILE A 270 -5.44 7.90 15.65
CA ILE A 270 -4.64 6.68 15.67
C ILE A 270 -4.12 6.40 17.08
N ASP A 271 -3.57 7.41 17.75
CA ASP A 271 -2.89 7.26 19.05
C ASP A 271 -3.86 6.89 20.17
N GLU A 272 -5.13 7.23 20.04
CA GLU A 272 -6.22 6.86 20.96
C GLU A 272 -6.92 5.54 20.57
N ILE A 273 -6.29 4.68 19.74
CA ILE A 273 -6.81 3.33 19.45
C ILE A 273 -6.48 2.38 20.60
N GLU A 274 -7.51 1.81 21.20
CA GLU A 274 -7.43 0.81 22.26
C GLU A 274 -8.02 -0.55 21.82
N ASN A 275 -8.91 -0.55 20.84
CA ASN A 275 -9.60 -1.75 20.37
C ASN A 275 -9.92 -1.72 18.86
N ASP A 276 -10.48 -2.84 18.38
CA ASP A 276 -10.80 -3.05 16.96
C ASP A 276 -11.82 -2.07 16.40
N ILE A 277 -12.77 -1.60 17.21
CA ILE A 277 -13.80 -0.66 16.76
C ILE A 277 -13.16 0.67 16.39
N GLN A 278 -12.32 1.20 17.26
CA GLN A 278 -11.61 2.45 17.04
C GLN A 278 -10.67 2.37 15.83
N ALA A 279 -9.95 1.26 15.68
CA ALA A 279 -9.11 1.06 14.51
C ALA A 279 -9.90 0.97 13.21
N ASP A 280 -11.03 0.25 13.20
CA ASP A 280 -11.88 0.12 12.01
C ASP A 280 -12.56 1.44 11.62
N LEU A 281 -12.85 2.32 12.59
CA LEU A 281 -13.31 3.69 12.33
C LEU A 281 -12.26 4.51 11.57
N VAL A 282 -10.97 4.38 11.93
CA VAL A 282 -9.86 5.01 11.19
C VAL A 282 -9.64 4.35 9.82
N PHE A 283 -9.78 3.02 9.74
CA PHE A 283 -9.61 2.26 8.51
C PHE A 283 -10.60 2.69 7.41
N GLU A 284 -11.82 3.11 7.77
CA GLU A 284 -12.83 3.58 6.83
C GLU A 284 -12.34 4.73 5.93
N ASP A 285 -11.38 5.54 6.38
CA ASP A 285 -10.83 6.66 5.61
C ASP A 285 -9.72 6.24 4.64
N ILE A 286 -8.99 5.15 4.93
CA ILE A 286 -7.85 4.71 4.11
C ILE A 286 -8.18 3.53 3.20
N LYS A 287 -9.29 2.81 3.41
CA LYS A 287 -9.71 1.63 2.64
C LYS A 287 -9.73 1.83 1.12
N TYR A 288 -9.79 3.07 0.64
CA TYR A 288 -9.79 3.40 -0.79
C TYR A 288 -8.41 3.33 -1.45
N ILE A 289 -7.33 3.31 -0.68
CA ILE A 289 -5.93 3.35 -1.15
C ILE A 289 -5.07 2.20 -0.60
N VAL A 290 -5.69 1.27 0.15
CA VAL A 290 -5.02 0.02 0.56
C VAL A 290 -4.79 -0.89 -0.64
N THR A 291 -3.70 -1.62 -0.61
CA THR A 291 -3.45 -2.78 -1.48
C THR A 291 -4.10 -4.04 -0.89
N ASP A 292 -4.26 -5.08 -1.69
CA ASP A 292 -4.76 -6.36 -1.19
C ASP A 292 -3.83 -6.93 -0.11
N GLU A 293 -2.51 -6.84 -0.27
CA GLU A 293 -1.54 -7.28 0.74
C GLU A 293 -1.72 -6.53 2.08
N GLU A 294 -1.88 -5.21 2.03
CA GLU A 294 -2.11 -4.40 3.23
C GLU A 294 -3.45 -4.69 3.89
N LEU A 295 -4.49 -4.97 3.10
CA LEU A 295 -5.81 -5.38 3.62
C LEU A 295 -5.70 -6.70 4.38
N HIS A 296 -5.05 -7.71 3.79
CA HIS A 296 -4.83 -9.00 4.46
C HIS A 296 -3.97 -8.83 5.71
N ARG A 297 -2.91 -8.00 5.66
CA ARG A 297 -2.09 -7.67 6.83
C ARG A 297 -2.94 -7.06 7.93
N TYR A 298 -3.70 -5.99 7.63
CA TYR A 298 -4.56 -5.31 8.60
C TYR A 298 -5.57 -6.27 9.27
N GLN A 299 -6.22 -7.13 8.47
CA GLN A 299 -7.18 -8.11 8.96
C GLN A 299 -6.56 -9.22 9.85
N SER A 300 -5.25 -9.42 9.77
CA SER A 300 -4.52 -10.41 10.58
C SER A 300 -4.03 -9.86 11.92
N LEU A 301 -4.03 -8.54 12.11
CA LEU A 301 -3.56 -7.88 13.33
C LEU A 301 -4.53 -8.14 14.49
N LYS A 302 -3.97 -8.39 15.68
CA LYS A 302 -4.75 -8.82 16.85
C LYS A 302 -4.72 -7.81 17.98
N SER A 303 -3.75 -6.91 17.99
CA SER A 303 -3.59 -5.91 19.07
C SER A 303 -3.73 -4.48 18.56
N ALA A 304 -4.14 -3.58 19.46
CA ALA A 304 -4.22 -2.15 19.18
C ALA A 304 -2.86 -1.58 18.74
N LYS A 305 -1.77 -1.99 19.41
CA LYS A 305 -0.40 -1.57 19.07
C LYS A 305 -0.03 -1.92 17.62
N GLU A 306 -0.26 -3.18 17.21
CA GLU A 306 -0.01 -3.60 15.83
C GLU A 306 -0.81 -2.78 14.81
N LYS A 307 -2.06 -2.41 15.14
CA LYS A 307 -2.90 -1.57 14.27
C LYS A 307 -2.42 -0.14 14.19
N ILE A 308 -1.98 0.45 15.31
CA ILE A 308 -1.33 1.76 15.35
C ILE A 308 -0.07 1.76 14.47
N ASP A 309 0.79 0.76 14.65
CA ASP A 309 2.03 0.60 13.87
C ASP A 309 1.73 0.41 12.37
N PHE A 310 0.66 -0.32 12.03
CA PHE A 310 0.19 -0.42 10.65
C PHE A 310 -0.17 0.95 10.05
N PHE A 311 -0.92 1.80 10.74
CA PHE A 311 -1.26 3.13 10.20
C PHE A 311 -0.03 4.02 10.05
N ARG A 312 0.91 3.99 10.99
CA ARG A 312 2.15 4.78 10.92
C ARG A 312 3.02 4.35 9.73
N THR A 313 3.29 3.05 9.62
CA THR A 313 4.09 2.49 8.52
C THR A 313 3.39 2.68 7.16
N PHE A 314 2.05 2.58 7.12
CA PHE A 314 1.23 2.82 5.93
C PHE A 314 1.48 4.19 5.30
N TRP A 315 1.54 5.24 6.13
CA TRP A 315 1.77 6.62 5.68
C TRP A 315 3.25 6.94 5.47
N ASN A 316 4.16 6.41 6.30
CA ASN A 316 5.62 6.57 6.11
C ASN A 316 6.07 6.05 4.75
N ARG A 317 5.54 4.88 4.34
CA ARG A 317 5.84 4.29 3.02
C ARG A 317 5.43 5.22 1.88
N ARG A 318 4.27 5.86 2.00
CA ARG A 318 3.65 6.67 0.93
C ARG A 318 4.05 8.14 0.92
N ASP A 319 4.65 8.65 2.00
CA ASP A 319 5.07 10.04 2.06
C ASP A 319 6.16 10.33 1.00
N PRO A 320 5.96 11.26 0.05
CA PRO A 320 6.99 11.65 -0.91
C PRO A 320 8.10 12.51 -0.28
N MET A 321 7.87 13.13 0.88
CA MET A 321 8.83 14.00 1.57
C MET A 321 8.96 13.59 3.05
N PRO A 322 9.33 12.33 3.35
CA PRO A 322 9.58 11.94 4.73
C PRO A 322 10.70 12.84 5.28
N GLY A 323 10.46 13.41 6.46
CA GLY A 323 11.37 14.38 7.05
C GLY A 323 10.79 15.80 7.15
N THR A 324 9.67 16.09 6.47
CA THR A 324 8.87 17.30 6.74
C THR A 324 7.97 17.08 7.95
N GLU A 325 7.53 18.18 8.57
CA GLU A 325 6.57 18.14 9.68
C GLU A 325 5.20 17.61 9.24
N ILE A 326 4.83 17.91 7.99
CA ILE A 326 3.57 17.48 7.37
C ILE A 326 3.84 16.30 6.45
N ASN A 327 3.09 15.21 6.60
CA ASN A 327 3.05 14.11 5.66
C ASN A 327 2.28 14.54 4.40
N ALA A 328 3.01 14.79 3.31
CA ALA A 328 2.46 15.39 2.10
C ALA A 328 1.39 14.51 1.43
N ARG A 329 1.53 13.18 1.54
CA ARG A 329 0.54 12.24 0.96
C ARG A 329 -0.73 12.16 1.82
N LEU A 330 -0.63 12.21 3.14
CA LEU A 330 -1.78 12.28 4.04
C LEU A 330 -2.59 13.55 3.79
N ALA A 331 -1.92 14.70 3.71
CA ALA A 331 -2.59 15.97 3.41
C ALA A 331 -3.31 15.93 2.06
N GLU A 332 -2.66 15.36 1.05
CA GLU A 332 -3.27 15.16 -0.25
C GLU A 332 -4.44 14.18 -0.23
N HIS A 333 -4.37 13.13 0.61
CA HIS A 333 -5.45 12.14 0.76
C HIS A 333 -6.75 12.82 1.15
N TYR A 334 -6.72 13.64 2.20
CA TYR A 334 -7.90 14.35 2.67
C TYR A 334 -8.41 15.38 1.67
N ARG A 335 -7.50 16.04 0.93
CA ARG A 335 -7.90 16.88 -0.21
C ARG A 335 -8.68 16.08 -1.26
N ARG A 336 -8.21 14.87 -1.60
CA ARG A 336 -8.86 13.99 -2.59
C ARG A 336 -10.17 13.41 -2.08
N ILE A 337 -10.27 13.05 -0.80
CA ILE A 337 -11.51 12.60 -0.16
C ILE A 337 -12.54 13.73 -0.18
N ASN A 338 -12.20 14.93 0.29
CA ASN A 338 -13.10 16.09 0.26
C ASN A 338 -13.62 16.39 -1.16
N TYR A 339 -12.74 16.34 -2.15
CA TYR A 339 -13.13 16.51 -3.55
C TYR A 339 -14.06 15.38 -4.03
N SER A 340 -13.77 14.13 -3.66
CA SER A 340 -14.55 12.96 -4.08
C SER A 340 -15.93 12.90 -3.41
N GLU A 341 -16.04 13.30 -2.15
CA GLU A 341 -17.32 13.44 -1.43
C GLU A 341 -18.26 14.43 -2.10
N LYS A 342 -17.73 15.45 -2.78
CA LYS A 342 -18.52 16.45 -3.51
C LYS A 342 -18.84 16.01 -4.94
N ASN A 343 -17.89 15.41 -5.63
CA ASN A 343 -17.97 15.22 -7.09
C ASN A 343 -18.27 13.78 -7.51
N TYR A 344 -17.97 12.79 -6.68
CA TYR A 344 -17.93 11.38 -7.08
C TYR A 344 -18.73 10.43 -6.17
N GLU A 345 -19.45 10.96 -5.20
CA GLU A 345 -20.26 10.15 -4.29
C GLU A 345 -21.38 9.43 -5.05
N TYR A 346 -21.56 8.15 -4.72
CA TYR A 346 -22.62 7.32 -5.30
C TYR A 346 -23.05 6.22 -4.33
N ASP A 347 -24.30 6.33 -3.84
CA ASP A 347 -24.93 5.35 -2.91
C ASP A 347 -25.67 4.19 -3.61
N GLY A 348 -25.62 4.13 -4.95
CA GLY A 348 -26.28 3.03 -5.66
C GLY A 348 -25.49 1.72 -5.59
N PHE A 349 -26.20 0.60 -5.73
CA PHE A 349 -25.56 -0.73 -5.76
C PHE A 349 -24.68 -0.89 -7.00
N ARG A 350 -23.58 -1.63 -6.84
CA ARG A 350 -22.88 -2.29 -7.94
C ARG A 350 -23.60 -3.61 -8.20
N THR A 351 -24.56 -3.60 -9.12
CA THR A 351 -25.30 -4.77 -9.60
C THR A 351 -24.54 -5.47 -10.72
N TRP A 352 -24.90 -6.69 -11.12
CA TRP A 352 -24.29 -7.37 -12.27
C TRP A 352 -24.48 -6.63 -13.62
N PHE A 353 -25.58 -5.87 -13.78
CA PHE A 353 -25.88 -5.14 -15.03
C PHE A 353 -25.28 -3.72 -15.07
N ASN A 354 -24.88 -3.15 -13.93
CA ASN A 354 -23.99 -1.98 -13.89
C ASN A 354 -22.59 -2.38 -13.42
N ASN A 355 -22.31 -3.69 -13.42
CA ASN A 355 -20.98 -4.20 -13.20
C ASN A 355 -20.22 -3.76 -14.44
N PRO A 356 -19.15 -2.98 -14.29
CA PRO A 356 -18.26 -2.69 -15.40
C PRO A 356 -17.76 -3.97 -16.08
N ASP A 357 -17.79 -5.10 -15.37
CA ASP A 357 -17.39 -6.40 -15.86
C ASP A 357 -18.56 -7.34 -16.21
N GLN A 358 -19.31 -7.02 -17.27
CA GLN A 358 -20.40 -7.89 -17.72
C GLN A 358 -19.92 -9.18 -18.40
N LEU A 359 -18.68 -9.19 -18.92
CA LEU A 359 -18.13 -10.25 -19.77
C LEU A 359 -16.90 -10.95 -19.15
N GLY A 360 -16.58 -10.70 -17.87
CA GLY A 360 -15.41 -11.28 -17.20
C GLY A 360 -14.06 -10.72 -17.66
N TYR A 361 -14.08 -9.55 -18.32
CA TYR A 361 -12.89 -8.82 -18.70
C TYR A 361 -12.11 -8.31 -17.50
N PHE A 362 -12.75 -7.65 -16.53
CA PHE A 362 -12.04 -7.13 -15.36
C PHE A 362 -11.77 -8.23 -14.33
N ASN A 363 -10.68 -8.07 -13.58
CA ASN A 363 -10.44 -8.86 -12.38
C ASN A 363 -10.19 -7.83 -11.27
N PHE A 364 -11.26 -7.46 -10.57
CA PHE A 364 -11.16 -6.46 -9.52
C PHE A 364 -10.43 -7.05 -8.31
N ASN A 365 -9.57 -6.23 -7.73
CA ASN A 365 -8.88 -6.57 -6.50
C ASN A 365 -9.82 -6.36 -5.30
N GLN A 366 -9.48 -6.92 -4.13
CA GLN A 366 -10.33 -6.79 -2.95
C GLN A 366 -10.52 -5.33 -2.53
N ALA A 367 -9.49 -4.49 -2.76
CA ALA A 367 -9.57 -3.07 -2.48
C ALA A 367 -10.66 -2.34 -3.31
N TYR A 368 -10.98 -2.80 -4.52
CA TYR A 368 -12.09 -2.26 -5.31
C TYR A 368 -13.45 -2.52 -4.66
N ASP A 369 -13.62 -3.70 -4.05
CA ASP A 369 -14.87 -4.10 -3.40
C ASP A 369 -15.17 -3.29 -2.14
N LEU A 370 -14.14 -2.76 -1.47
CA LEU A 370 -14.28 -1.84 -0.33
C LEU A 370 -14.88 -0.48 -0.73
N ASN A 371 -14.87 -0.14 -2.02
CA ASN A 371 -15.46 1.12 -2.48
C ASN A 371 -16.98 1.03 -2.59
N HIS A 372 -17.64 1.67 -1.64
CA HIS A 372 -19.09 1.70 -1.56
C HIS A 372 -19.69 3.11 -1.46
N GLU A 373 -18.84 4.13 -1.49
CA GLU A 373 -19.23 5.53 -1.32
C GLU A 373 -18.97 6.33 -2.59
N PHE A 374 -18.06 5.86 -3.46
CA PHE A 374 -17.73 6.54 -4.70
C PHE A 374 -18.01 5.65 -5.91
N HIS A 375 -18.38 6.27 -7.02
CA HIS A 375 -18.34 5.60 -8.31
C HIS A 375 -16.90 5.44 -8.82
N ASP A 376 -16.68 4.72 -9.92
CA ASP A 376 -15.35 4.21 -10.29
C ASP A 376 -14.33 5.33 -10.55
N LYS A 377 -14.78 6.46 -11.11
CA LYS A 377 -13.93 7.67 -11.24
C LYS A 377 -13.39 8.19 -9.92
N GLY A 378 -14.20 8.16 -8.86
CA GLY A 378 -13.78 8.62 -7.54
C GLY A 378 -12.72 7.71 -6.94
N LEU A 379 -12.83 6.40 -7.13
CA LEU A 379 -11.79 5.45 -6.70
C LEU A 379 -10.45 5.73 -7.38
N ILE A 380 -10.47 5.91 -8.70
CA ILE A 380 -9.26 6.23 -9.46
C ILE A 380 -8.70 7.58 -9.04
N TYR A 381 -9.55 8.58 -8.85
CA TYR A 381 -9.11 9.91 -8.42
C TYR A 381 -8.48 9.90 -7.03
N ILE A 382 -9.04 9.17 -6.06
CA ILE A 382 -8.46 9.08 -4.71
C ILE A 382 -7.06 8.43 -4.76
N ARG A 383 -6.85 7.44 -5.63
CA ARG A 383 -5.57 6.73 -5.80
C ARG A 383 -4.53 7.48 -6.64
N LEU A 384 -4.94 8.00 -7.79
CA LEU A 384 -4.03 8.52 -8.81
C LEU A 384 -4.03 10.05 -8.93
N GLY A 385 -5.06 10.71 -8.40
CA GLY A 385 -5.27 12.15 -8.57
C GLY A 385 -5.89 12.49 -9.93
N GLU A 386 -5.69 13.73 -10.36
CA GLU A 386 -6.14 14.21 -11.66
C GLU A 386 -5.47 13.44 -12.81
N ALA A 387 -6.23 13.17 -13.86
CA ALA A 387 -5.69 12.57 -15.07
C ALA A 387 -4.75 13.55 -15.79
N ASP A 388 -3.74 13.03 -16.48
CA ASP A 388 -2.82 13.88 -17.26
C ASP A 388 -3.56 14.49 -18.45
N GLU A 389 -4.42 13.70 -19.09
CA GLU A 389 -5.43 14.18 -20.04
C GLU A 389 -6.78 13.51 -19.74
N TRP A 390 -7.86 14.21 -20.08
CA TRP A 390 -9.20 13.63 -20.05
C TRP A 390 -10.01 14.15 -21.23
N ALA A 391 -11.01 13.35 -21.64
CA ALA A 391 -11.88 13.72 -22.74
C ALA A 391 -13.33 13.30 -22.45
N ARG A 392 -14.28 14.12 -22.90
CA ARG A 392 -15.73 13.85 -22.93
C ARG A 392 -16.24 14.14 -24.33
N THR A 393 -17.04 13.22 -24.87
CA THR A 393 -17.68 13.42 -26.18
C THR A 393 -19.16 13.63 -25.97
N ALA A 394 -19.72 14.66 -26.59
CA ALA A 394 -21.15 14.92 -26.62
C ALA A 394 -21.65 14.81 -28.06
N GLY A 395 -22.90 14.40 -28.24
CA GLY A 395 -23.50 14.29 -29.57
C GLY A 395 -24.82 13.53 -29.55
N MET A 396 -25.54 13.60 -30.66
CA MET A 396 -26.75 12.79 -30.85
C MET A 396 -26.37 11.31 -30.82
N ASN A 397 -27.08 10.51 -30.01
CA ASN A 397 -26.81 9.08 -29.82
C ASN A 397 -25.41 8.74 -29.26
N VAL A 398 -24.69 9.72 -28.69
CA VAL A 398 -23.45 9.48 -27.96
C VAL A 398 -23.79 9.25 -26.48
N PRO A 399 -23.52 8.06 -25.92
CA PRO A 399 -23.75 7.82 -24.50
C PRO A 399 -22.86 8.73 -23.64
N THR A 400 -23.34 9.13 -22.47
CA THR A 400 -22.55 9.92 -21.52
C THR A 400 -21.28 9.16 -21.16
N ASN A 401 -20.15 9.76 -21.51
CA ASN A 401 -18.84 9.12 -21.43
C ASN A 401 -17.79 10.10 -20.92
N GLU A 402 -16.72 9.54 -20.38
CA GLU A 402 -15.50 10.24 -20.07
C GLU A 402 -14.34 9.27 -20.14
N SER A 403 -13.17 9.71 -20.58
CA SER A 403 -11.97 8.89 -20.59
C SER A 403 -10.82 9.65 -19.93
N TRP A 404 -9.99 8.95 -19.18
CA TRP A 404 -8.82 9.49 -18.47
C TRP A 404 -7.56 8.79 -18.94
N LEU A 405 -6.54 9.57 -19.30
CA LEU A 405 -5.22 9.12 -19.70
C LEU A 405 -4.20 9.53 -18.62
N TYR A 406 -3.40 8.56 -18.19
CA TYR A 406 -2.23 8.77 -17.36
C TYR A 406 -1.01 8.30 -18.14
N TYR A 407 -0.01 9.16 -18.31
CA TYR A 407 1.23 8.82 -18.99
C TYR A 407 2.12 7.91 -18.13
N GLN A 408 3.00 7.17 -18.80
CA GLN A 408 4.00 6.34 -18.13
C GLN A 408 4.92 7.21 -17.26
N ARG A 409 5.15 6.79 -16.01
CA ARG A 409 6.05 7.48 -15.05
C ARG A 409 6.87 6.45 -14.29
N GLY A 410 8.16 6.37 -14.57
CA GLY A 410 9.04 5.32 -14.02
C GLY A 410 8.52 3.92 -14.39
N ASN A 411 8.30 3.09 -13.37
CA ASN A 411 7.77 1.72 -13.53
C ASN A 411 6.24 1.67 -13.62
N VAL A 412 5.53 2.79 -13.43
CA VAL A 412 4.07 2.84 -13.59
C VAL A 412 3.75 2.98 -15.08
N PRO A 413 3.03 2.02 -15.69
CA PRO A 413 2.74 2.04 -17.11
C PRO A 413 1.77 3.17 -17.48
N LYS A 414 1.71 3.50 -18.77
CA LYS A 414 0.59 4.28 -19.33
C LYS A 414 -0.72 3.55 -19.00
N MET A 415 -1.71 4.30 -18.52
CA MET A 415 -3.03 3.77 -18.16
C MET A 415 -4.13 4.59 -18.82
N MET A 416 -5.14 3.90 -19.34
CA MET A 416 -6.33 4.52 -19.93
C MET A 416 -7.56 3.95 -19.25
N PHE A 417 -8.40 4.82 -18.72
CA PHE A 417 -9.66 4.47 -18.09
C PHE A 417 -10.80 5.06 -18.90
N HIS A 418 -11.80 4.24 -19.19
CA HIS A 418 -13.02 4.68 -19.88
C HIS A 418 -14.19 4.52 -18.93
N PHE A 419 -15.05 5.54 -18.87
CA PHE A 419 -16.18 5.58 -17.97
C PHE A 419 -17.46 5.92 -18.73
N PHE A 420 -18.54 5.23 -18.39
CA PHE A 420 -19.89 5.51 -18.89
C PHE A 420 -20.87 5.55 -17.72
N THR A 421 -22.00 6.22 -17.91
CA THR A 421 -23.11 6.17 -16.94
C THR A 421 -24.06 5.05 -17.31
N TYR A 422 -24.56 4.32 -16.31
CA TYR A 422 -25.53 3.24 -16.49
C TYR A 422 -26.77 3.48 -15.64
N ASN A 423 -27.95 3.59 -16.25
CA ASN A 423 -29.27 3.72 -15.60
C ASN A 423 -29.46 4.95 -14.68
N SER A 424 -28.40 5.70 -14.38
CA SER A 424 -28.41 6.92 -13.58
C SER A 424 -27.25 7.82 -14.01
N PRO A 425 -27.47 9.13 -14.13
CA PRO A 425 -26.43 10.08 -14.54
C PRO A 425 -25.23 10.14 -13.58
N ASN A 426 -25.38 9.66 -12.34
CA ASN A 426 -24.32 9.64 -11.33
C ASN A 426 -23.64 8.26 -11.19
N ALA A 427 -24.10 7.25 -11.93
CA ALA A 427 -23.59 5.87 -11.84
C ALA A 427 -22.43 5.62 -12.82
N TRP A 428 -21.35 6.38 -12.69
CA TRP A 428 -20.16 6.19 -13.52
C TRP A 428 -19.50 4.84 -13.25
N ARG A 429 -19.21 4.08 -14.31
CA ARG A 429 -18.58 2.77 -14.24
C ARG A 429 -17.49 2.62 -15.28
N PHE A 430 -16.48 1.80 -14.99
CA PHE A 430 -15.50 1.42 -16.01
C PHE A 430 -16.20 0.80 -17.23
N SER A 431 -15.65 1.06 -18.41
CA SER A 431 -15.99 0.31 -19.62
C SER A 431 -14.73 -0.30 -20.22
N PRO A 432 -14.75 -1.61 -20.56
CA PRO A 432 -13.60 -2.28 -21.14
C PRO A 432 -13.40 -1.91 -22.62
N VAL A 433 -14.44 -1.41 -23.29
CA VAL A 433 -14.42 -1.16 -24.74
C VAL A 433 -15.18 0.14 -25.05
N ILE A 434 -14.69 0.88 -26.03
CA ILE A 434 -15.40 2.00 -26.68
C ILE A 434 -15.70 1.58 -28.12
N GLU A 435 -16.94 1.77 -28.55
CA GLU A 435 -17.38 1.41 -29.91
C GLU A 435 -18.01 2.57 -30.68
N ASN A 436 -18.48 3.60 -29.98
CA ASN A 436 -19.13 4.73 -30.62
C ASN A 436 -18.10 5.52 -31.45
N PRO A 437 -18.32 5.73 -32.76
CA PRO A 437 -17.35 6.36 -33.64
C PRO A 437 -16.90 7.75 -33.17
N ALA A 438 -17.81 8.59 -32.69
CA ALA A 438 -17.46 9.94 -32.21
C ALA A 438 -16.53 9.88 -30.99
N ILE A 439 -16.78 8.94 -30.07
CA ILE A 439 -15.89 8.75 -28.91
C ILE A 439 -14.52 8.23 -29.37
N LEU A 440 -14.48 7.30 -30.33
CA LEU A 440 -13.21 6.76 -30.85
C LEU A 440 -12.38 7.84 -31.55
N GLU A 441 -13.01 8.71 -32.33
CA GLU A 441 -12.36 9.79 -33.08
C GLU A 441 -11.68 10.78 -32.14
N ASP A 442 -12.39 11.25 -31.11
CA ASP A 442 -11.84 12.17 -30.12
C ASP A 442 -10.67 11.57 -29.30
N ARG A 443 -10.51 10.25 -29.24
CA ARG A 443 -9.39 9.58 -28.55
C ARG A 443 -8.37 8.99 -29.52
N ALA A 444 -8.48 9.23 -30.82
CA ALA A 444 -7.60 8.62 -31.83
C ALA A 444 -6.12 8.97 -31.64
N SER A 445 -5.81 10.15 -31.08
CA SER A 445 -4.43 10.58 -30.78
C SER A 445 -3.82 9.89 -29.55
N TRP A 446 -4.64 9.33 -28.66
CA TRP A 446 -4.16 8.74 -27.42
C TRP A 446 -3.50 7.39 -27.66
N ASP A 447 -4.05 6.58 -28.56
CA ASP A 447 -3.55 5.24 -28.86
C ASP A 447 -4.04 4.75 -30.22
N GLY A 448 -3.16 4.08 -30.98
CA GLY A 448 -3.47 3.57 -32.32
C GLY A 448 -4.62 2.55 -32.34
N ILE A 449 -4.97 1.96 -31.19
CA ILE A 449 -6.09 1.02 -31.09
C ILE A 449 -7.44 1.64 -31.45
N TYR A 450 -7.67 2.93 -31.16
CA TYR A 450 -8.95 3.59 -31.44
C TYR A 450 -9.12 3.86 -32.94
N PHE A 451 -8.05 4.29 -33.62
CA PHE A 451 -8.04 4.45 -35.07
C PHE A 451 -8.23 3.11 -35.79
N ARG A 452 -7.59 2.04 -35.30
CA ARG A 452 -7.81 0.68 -35.80
C ARG A 452 -9.27 0.25 -35.61
N MET A 453 -9.87 0.54 -34.46
CA MET A 453 -11.28 0.21 -34.17
C MET A 453 -12.26 0.93 -35.13
N LEU A 454 -11.97 2.19 -35.50
CA LEU A 454 -12.77 2.96 -36.45
C LEU A 454 -12.78 2.36 -37.85
N ARG A 455 -11.66 1.80 -38.30
CA ARG A 455 -11.46 1.30 -39.67
C ARG A 455 -11.59 -0.22 -39.81
N ALA A 456 -11.70 -0.95 -38.69
CA ALA A 456 -11.72 -2.40 -38.68
C ALA A 456 -12.94 -2.97 -39.41
N ASN A 457 -12.71 -3.98 -40.24
CA ASN A 457 -13.78 -4.83 -40.76
C ASN A 457 -14.38 -5.70 -39.63
N PRO A 458 -15.52 -6.40 -39.83
CA PRO A 458 -16.18 -7.14 -38.76
C PRO A 458 -15.30 -8.16 -38.00
N LEU A 459 -14.41 -8.88 -38.68
CA LEU A 459 -13.51 -9.86 -38.07
C LEU A 459 -12.40 -9.17 -37.26
N GLU A 460 -11.78 -8.15 -37.84
CA GLU A 460 -10.77 -7.33 -37.17
C GLU A 460 -11.33 -6.62 -35.94
N ARG A 461 -12.59 -6.17 -36.03
CA ARG A 461 -13.28 -5.46 -34.95
C ARG A 461 -13.35 -6.33 -33.70
N LEU A 462 -13.63 -7.63 -33.83
CA LEU A 462 -13.62 -8.55 -32.69
C LEU A 462 -12.23 -8.65 -32.04
N ALA A 463 -11.18 -8.78 -32.85
CA ALA A 463 -9.80 -8.83 -32.36
C ALA A 463 -9.39 -7.51 -31.66
N VAL A 464 -9.73 -6.36 -32.23
CA VAL A 464 -9.44 -5.04 -31.66
C VAL A 464 -10.22 -4.80 -30.37
N LYS A 465 -11.50 -5.21 -30.29
CA LYS A 465 -12.30 -5.17 -29.05
C LYS A 465 -11.64 -5.98 -27.93
N ASN A 466 -11.16 -7.18 -28.23
CA ASN A 466 -10.45 -8.00 -27.25
C ASN A 466 -9.13 -7.35 -26.80
N GLN A 467 -8.35 -6.78 -27.73
CA GLN A 467 -7.14 -6.02 -27.39
C GLN A 467 -7.45 -4.82 -26.48
N MET A 468 -8.52 -4.08 -26.77
CA MET A 468 -8.95 -2.92 -25.99
C MET A 468 -9.38 -3.33 -24.58
N ALA A 469 -10.20 -4.39 -24.48
CA ALA A 469 -10.62 -4.94 -23.20
C ALA A 469 -9.43 -5.41 -22.35
N MET A 470 -8.42 -6.04 -22.94
CA MET A 470 -7.18 -6.42 -22.24
C MET A 470 -6.38 -5.20 -21.76
N ALA A 471 -6.27 -4.15 -22.58
CA ALA A 471 -5.58 -2.91 -22.20
C ALA A 471 -6.31 -2.18 -21.07
N SER A 472 -7.64 -2.11 -21.12
CA SER A 472 -8.47 -1.57 -20.03
C SER A 472 -8.37 -2.42 -18.77
N LYS A 473 -8.39 -3.76 -18.88
CA LYS A 473 -8.18 -4.67 -17.74
C LYS A 473 -6.86 -4.39 -17.04
N LYS A 474 -5.77 -4.26 -17.81
CA LYS A 474 -4.45 -3.93 -17.27
C LYS A 474 -4.43 -2.56 -16.58
N SER A 475 -5.01 -1.55 -17.22
CA SER A 475 -5.10 -0.19 -16.65
C SER A 475 -5.88 -0.16 -15.35
N VAL A 476 -7.05 -0.81 -15.30
CA VAL A 476 -7.88 -0.92 -14.09
C VAL A 476 -7.15 -1.69 -13.00
N SER A 477 -6.62 -2.87 -13.31
CA SER A 477 -5.90 -3.70 -12.33
C SER A 477 -4.71 -2.97 -11.70
N VAL A 478 -3.90 -2.27 -12.51
CA VAL A 478 -2.78 -1.46 -11.99
C VAL A 478 -3.31 -0.25 -11.22
N GLY A 479 -4.23 0.52 -11.80
CA GLY A 479 -4.76 1.76 -11.23
C GLY A 479 -5.51 1.57 -9.91
N THR A 480 -6.13 0.41 -9.67
CA THR A 480 -6.77 0.08 -8.39
C THR A 480 -5.82 -0.57 -7.39
N SER A 481 -4.58 -0.90 -7.78
CA SER A 481 -3.59 -1.57 -6.92
C SER A 481 -2.43 -0.67 -6.51
N ILE A 482 -2.26 0.48 -7.17
CA ILE A 482 -1.24 1.46 -6.81
C ILE A 482 -1.84 2.65 -6.07
N ASP A 483 -0.97 3.38 -5.39
CA ASP A 483 -1.25 4.69 -4.83
C ASP A 483 -0.18 5.67 -5.30
N ARG A 484 -0.59 6.91 -5.58
CA ARG A 484 0.30 7.90 -6.18
C ARG A 484 0.04 9.29 -5.64
N HIS A 485 1.09 9.96 -5.20
CA HIS A 485 1.04 11.38 -4.82
C HIS A 485 0.98 12.31 -6.05
N THR A 486 0.22 13.40 -5.95
CA THR A 486 0.26 14.53 -6.88
C THR A 486 0.35 15.87 -6.14
N TRP A 487 1.25 16.73 -6.61
CA TRP A 487 1.41 18.06 -6.04
C TRP A 487 0.33 19.01 -6.55
N ARG A 488 -0.21 19.86 -5.66
CA ARG A 488 -1.19 20.89 -6.05
C ARG A 488 -0.58 21.96 -6.95
N LYS A 489 0.68 22.32 -6.69
CA LYS A 489 1.47 23.24 -7.53
C LYS A 489 2.38 22.40 -8.42
N LYS A 490 2.63 22.88 -9.64
CA LYS A 490 3.60 22.27 -10.53
C LYS A 490 4.99 22.31 -9.86
N ILE A 491 5.52 21.13 -9.56
CA ILE A 491 6.87 20.95 -9.03
C ILE A 491 7.81 20.63 -10.19
N LEU A 492 8.95 21.31 -10.23
CA LEU A 492 10.04 21.06 -11.16
C LEU A 492 11.00 20.03 -10.54
N PRO A 493 11.33 18.94 -11.24
CA PRO A 493 12.25 17.96 -10.71
C PRO A 493 13.65 18.56 -10.56
N LEU A 494 14.30 18.27 -9.44
CA LEU A 494 15.70 18.58 -9.20
C LEU A 494 16.46 17.27 -9.04
N HIS A 495 17.41 17.01 -9.94
CA HIS A 495 18.21 15.79 -9.87
C HIS A 495 19.23 15.88 -8.72
N VAL A 496 19.25 14.86 -7.87
CA VAL A 496 20.13 14.76 -6.70
C VAL A 496 20.99 13.49 -6.83
N PRO A 497 22.15 13.56 -7.49
CA PRO A 497 23.12 12.47 -7.47
C PRO A 497 23.53 12.14 -6.03
N PHE A 498 23.71 10.85 -5.72
CA PHE A 498 24.07 10.41 -4.36
C PHE A 498 24.93 9.13 -4.36
N SER A 499 25.69 8.96 -3.29
CA SER A 499 26.32 7.70 -2.90
C SER A 499 26.09 7.44 -1.41
N ILE A 500 25.94 6.17 -1.04
CA ILE A 500 25.85 5.75 0.35
C ILE A 500 26.97 4.75 0.63
N SER A 501 27.63 4.88 1.77
CA SER A 501 28.75 4.02 2.17
C SER A 501 28.71 3.73 3.66
N SER A 502 29.02 2.48 4.02
CA SER A 502 29.14 2.01 5.39
C SER A 502 30.60 2.05 5.85
N PHE A 503 30.84 2.69 7.00
CA PHE A 503 32.11 2.70 7.72
C PHE A 503 31.92 2.19 9.14
N ARG A 504 32.98 1.66 9.76
CA ARG A 504 32.94 1.29 11.17
C ARG A 504 32.86 2.54 12.04
N SER A 505 31.98 2.52 13.04
CA SER A 505 32.00 3.51 14.12
C SER A 505 32.56 2.91 15.42
N SER A 506 32.86 3.78 16.39
CA SER A 506 33.50 3.41 17.66
C SER A 506 32.59 2.62 18.62
N SER A 507 31.29 2.44 18.32
CA SER A 507 30.28 1.97 19.28
C SER A 507 29.53 0.69 18.86
N GLU A 508 30.19 -0.31 18.26
CA GLU A 508 29.54 -1.49 17.64
C GLU A 508 28.45 -1.12 16.60
N LYS A 509 28.49 0.13 16.12
CA LYS A 509 27.57 0.69 15.15
C LYS A 509 28.28 0.92 13.82
N THR A 510 27.46 1.11 12.82
CA THR A 510 27.86 1.45 11.47
C THR A 510 27.56 2.90 11.20
N ARG A 511 28.59 3.64 10.80
CA ARG A 511 28.44 4.99 10.28
C ARG A 511 28.01 4.90 8.82
N LEU A 512 26.74 5.21 8.57
CA LEU A 512 26.21 5.41 7.23
C LEU A 512 26.52 6.83 6.78
N GLU A 513 27.22 6.95 5.67
CA GLU A 513 27.54 8.22 5.05
C GLU A 513 26.77 8.36 3.73
N ILE A 514 26.06 9.48 3.57
CA ILE A 514 25.26 9.83 2.41
C ILE A 514 25.91 11.05 1.78
N ASP A 515 26.68 10.82 0.73
CA ASP A 515 27.20 11.89 -0.12
C ASP A 515 26.12 12.25 -1.13
N TYR A 516 25.86 13.54 -1.33
CA TYR A 516 24.88 13.99 -2.33
C TYR A 516 25.33 15.26 -3.03
N ALA A 517 24.76 15.50 -4.21
CA ALA A 517 25.04 16.67 -5.01
C ALA A 517 23.76 17.42 -5.38
N VAL A 518 23.79 18.75 -5.31
CA VAL A 518 22.72 19.61 -5.81
C VAL A 518 23.06 20.04 -7.23
N SER A 519 22.22 19.69 -8.20
CA SER A 519 22.37 20.19 -9.58
C SER A 519 22.08 21.69 -9.62
N LEU A 520 23.09 22.48 -10.02
CA LEU A 520 23.03 23.94 -10.04
C LEU A 520 22.49 24.49 -11.37
N GLU A 521 22.51 23.68 -12.44
CA GLU A 521 22.13 24.11 -13.78
C GLU A 521 20.68 24.61 -13.87
N PRO A 522 19.66 23.89 -13.33
CA PRO A 522 18.27 24.39 -13.29
C PRO A 522 18.09 25.66 -12.44
N LEU A 523 19.01 25.90 -11.49
CA LEU A 523 18.96 27.00 -10.54
C LEU A 523 19.72 28.25 -11.01
N ARG A 524 20.50 28.16 -12.10
CA ARG A 524 21.36 29.25 -12.61
C ARG A 524 20.65 30.59 -12.75
N LYS A 525 19.38 30.60 -13.18
CA LYS A 525 18.60 31.84 -13.32
C LYS A 525 18.41 32.55 -11.99
N ILE A 526 18.17 31.79 -10.91
CA ILE A 526 17.96 32.34 -9.57
C ILE A 526 19.28 32.90 -9.02
N PHE A 527 20.39 32.21 -9.26
CA PHE A 527 21.73 32.68 -8.86
C PHE A 527 22.25 33.91 -9.63
N ARG A 528 21.55 34.38 -10.67
CA ARG A 528 21.88 35.69 -11.28
C ARG A 528 21.46 36.86 -10.38
N GLU A 529 20.49 36.62 -9.51
CA GLU A 529 19.93 37.62 -8.61
C GLU A 529 20.51 37.49 -7.19
N GLU A 530 21.03 36.31 -6.84
CA GLU A 530 21.57 36.02 -5.51
C GLU A 530 22.91 35.27 -5.54
N ASN A 531 23.81 35.65 -4.64
CA ASN A 531 25.13 35.01 -4.52
C ASN A 531 25.08 33.62 -3.87
N SER A 532 24.01 33.34 -3.12
CA SER A 532 23.83 32.12 -2.33
C SER A 532 22.36 31.76 -2.21
N MET A 533 22.06 30.50 -1.94
CA MET A 533 20.70 30.01 -1.76
C MET A 533 20.63 28.97 -0.65
N ASP A 534 19.62 29.12 0.19
CA ASP A 534 19.28 28.12 1.20
C ASP A 534 18.53 26.94 0.58
N ILE A 535 18.88 25.74 1.02
CA ILE A 535 18.28 24.50 0.54
C ILE A 535 17.72 23.75 1.74
N ASP A 536 16.42 23.52 1.80
CA ASP A 536 15.82 22.67 2.83
C ASP A 536 16.12 21.20 2.51
N VAL A 537 16.87 20.53 3.38
CA VAL A 537 17.25 19.12 3.26
C VAL A 537 16.66 18.36 4.43
N GLY A 538 15.92 17.30 4.13
CA GLY A 538 15.47 16.33 5.12
C GLY A 538 15.94 14.93 4.77
N ILE A 539 16.40 14.21 5.79
CA ILE A 539 16.80 12.80 5.70
C ILE A 539 16.04 12.03 6.78
N THR A 540 15.46 10.90 6.41
CA THR A 540 14.77 10.01 7.35
C THR A 540 15.24 8.59 7.15
N ILE A 541 15.57 7.92 8.25
CA ILE A 541 15.98 6.52 8.29
C ILE A 541 14.85 5.72 8.91
N PHE A 542 14.37 4.73 8.17
CA PHE A 542 13.40 3.76 8.63
C PHE A 542 14.04 2.38 8.73
N ASP A 543 13.53 1.54 9.63
CA ASP A 543 13.85 0.11 9.58
C ASP A 543 13.27 -0.55 8.32
N ARG A 544 13.48 -1.87 8.19
CA ARG A 544 12.94 -2.66 7.08
C ARG A 544 11.40 -2.66 7.01
N ASP A 545 10.73 -2.42 8.13
CA ASP A 545 9.28 -2.45 8.25
C ASP A 545 8.62 -1.07 8.20
N TRP A 546 9.39 -0.02 7.86
CA TRP A 546 8.98 1.39 7.76
C TRP A 546 8.70 2.10 9.09
N HIS A 547 9.16 1.56 10.22
CA HIS A 547 9.19 2.31 11.48
C HIS A 547 10.31 3.34 11.41
N GLN A 548 9.98 4.59 11.75
CA GLN A 548 10.95 5.67 11.73
C GLN A 548 11.95 5.50 12.88
N ILE A 549 13.24 5.43 12.55
CA ILE A 549 14.34 5.33 13.51
C ILE A 549 14.87 6.72 13.84
N SER A 550 15.11 7.53 12.80
CA SER A 550 15.63 8.88 12.97
C SER A 550 15.22 9.79 11.82
N GLN A 551 15.17 11.08 12.12
CA GLN A 551 14.80 12.14 11.19
C GLN A 551 15.74 13.33 11.43
N TYR A 552 16.27 13.86 10.35
CA TYR A 552 17.20 14.99 10.35
C TYR A 552 16.71 16.03 9.36
N LYS A 553 16.75 17.30 9.79
CA LYS A 553 16.41 18.44 8.95
C LYS A 553 17.46 19.53 9.13
N PHE A 554 17.92 20.10 8.04
CA PHE A 554 18.94 21.13 8.04
C PHE A 554 18.85 21.97 6.76
N VAL A 555 19.36 23.20 6.81
CA VAL A 555 19.23 24.17 5.73
C VAL A 555 20.61 24.65 5.28
N PRO A 556 21.36 23.87 4.47
CA PRO A 556 22.65 24.30 3.97
C PRO A 556 22.50 25.45 2.96
N GLN A 557 23.42 26.41 3.07
CA GLN A 557 23.57 27.49 2.11
C GLN A 557 24.54 27.05 1.01
N ILE A 558 24.11 27.11 -0.25
CA ILE A 558 24.93 26.78 -1.42
C ILE A 558 25.24 28.02 -2.26
N THR A 559 26.36 28.00 -2.97
CA THR A 559 26.79 29.08 -3.88
C THR A 559 27.06 28.52 -5.28
N MET A 560 27.14 29.41 -6.27
CA MET A 560 27.51 28.98 -7.62
C MET A 560 28.94 28.45 -7.68
N SER A 561 29.09 27.30 -8.34
CA SER A 561 30.37 26.65 -8.59
C SER A 561 30.56 26.44 -10.10
N LYS A 562 31.82 26.42 -10.54
CA LYS A 562 32.15 26.10 -11.95
C LYS A 562 31.75 24.67 -12.35
N ASN A 563 31.58 23.77 -11.38
CA ASN A 563 31.34 22.35 -11.61
C ASN A 563 29.86 21.99 -11.77
N ASN A 564 28.94 22.96 -11.88
CA ASN A 564 27.49 22.75 -12.00
C ASN A 564 26.82 21.91 -10.90
N PHE A 565 27.57 21.49 -9.88
CA PHE A 565 27.09 20.76 -8.72
C PHE A 565 27.67 21.37 -7.44
N SER A 566 26.89 21.30 -6.37
CA SER A 566 27.35 21.52 -5.00
C SER A 566 27.30 20.20 -4.25
N VAL A 567 28.44 19.73 -3.74
CA VAL A 567 28.56 18.44 -3.04
C VAL A 567 28.49 18.65 -1.54
N ASP A 568 27.74 17.79 -0.87
CA ASP A 568 27.58 17.78 0.57
C ASP A 568 27.56 16.33 1.09
N LEU A 569 27.72 16.16 2.40
CA LEU A 569 27.85 14.89 3.11
C LEU A 569 27.00 14.94 4.38
N PHE A 570 26.20 13.90 4.59
CA PHE A 570 25.52 13.62 5.83
C PHE A 570 25.98 12.27 6.41
N SER A 571 26.12 12.17 7.72
CA SER A 571 26.49 10.93 8.40
C SER A 571 25.54 10.62 9.56
N ALA A 572 25.14 9.36 9.70
CA ALA A 572 24.38 8.86 10.84
C ALA A 572 24.94 7.52 11.33
N GLU A 573 24.87 7.28 12.64
CA GLU A 573 25.19 5.98 13.22
C GLU A 573 23.94 5.11 13.35
N VAL A 574 24.02 3.88 12.87
CA VAL A 574 22.95 2.88 12.96
C VAL A 574 23.52 1.55 13.42
N ILE A 575 22.67 0.69 13.95
CA ILE A 575 23.04 -0.71 14.20
C ILE A 575 23.21 -1.41 12.84
N PRO A 576 24.11 -2.40 12.68
CA PRO A 576 24.17 -3.18 11.44
C PRO A 576 22.81 -3.78 11.07
N GLY A 577 22.41 -3.68 9.80
CA GLY A 577 21.07 -4.11 9.39
C GLY A 577 20.58 -3.59 8.05
N SER A 578 19.29 -3.79 7.78
CA SER A 578 18.61 -3.31 6.57
C SER A 578 17.66 -2.17 6.91
N TYR A 579 17.75 -1.10 6.14
CA TYR A 579 17.03 0.15 6.34
C TYR A 579 16.38 0.62 5.05
N HIS A 580 15.39 1.51 5.17
CA HIS A 580 14.99 2.41 4.10
C HIS A 580 15.46 3.82 4.44
N VAL A 581 16.21 4.44 3.52
CA VAL A 581 16.66 5.82 3.68
C VAL A 581 15.95 6.68 2.65
N ALA A 582 15.41 7.79 3.11
CA ALA A 582 14.76 8.76 2.26
C ALA A 582 15.38 10.14 2.46
N MET A 583 15.53 10.85 1.35
CA MET A 583 16.05 12.21 1.32
C MET A 583 15.14 13.07 0.45
N TYR A 584 14.86 14.29 0.89
CA TYR A 584 14.35 15.35 0.02
C TYR A 584 15.27 16.56 0.05
N LEU A 585 15.18 17.34 -1.02
CA LEU A 585 15.92 18.58 -1.21
C LEU A 585 15.02 19.60 -1.89
N LYS A 586 14.79 20.73 -1.23
CA LYS A 586 13.91 21.79 -1.71
C LYS A 586 14.60 23.15 -1.57
N PRO A 587 14.97 23.81 -2.68
CA PRO A 587 15.50 25.16 -2.61
C PRO A 587 14.49 26.15 -2.02
N ALA A 588 14.97 27.14 -1.27
CA ALA A 588 14.13 28.17 -0.66
C ALA A 588 13.39 29.04 -1.71
N LYS A 589 13.95 29.13 -2.92
CA LYS A 589 13.35 29.84 -4.05
C LYS A 589 13.02 28.93 -5.22
N GLY A 590 11.93 29.25 -5.91
CA GLY A 590 11.39 28.45 -7.00
C GLY A 590 10.55 27.27 -6.51
N ASN A 591 10.10 26.43 -7.47
CA ASN A 591 9.24 25.27 -7.19
C ASN A 591 9.98 23.95 -7.47
N TYR A 592 11.27 23.90 -7.15
CA TYR A 592 12.09 22.71 -7.37
C TYR A 592 11.98 21.73 -6.20
N LEU A 593 11.96 20.44 -6.50
CA LEU A 593 12.04 19.37 -5.50
C LEU A 593 12.88 18.22 -6.06
N GLY A 594 13.87 17.82 -5.28
CA GLY A 594 14.67 16.62 -5.51
C GLY A 594 14.53 15.67 -4.34
N GLY A 595 14.85 14.41 -4.56
CA GLY A 595 14.79 13.42 -3.51
C GLY A 595 14.70 12.00 -4.02
N TRP A 596 14.88 11.06 -3.11
CA TRP A 596 14.84 9.64 -3.37
C TRP A 596 14.50 8.90 -2.07
N LYS A 597 14.07 7.65 -2.21
CA LYS A 597 13.72 6.75 -1.13
C LYS A 597 14.14 5.35 -1.54
N ILE A 598 15.15 4.79 -0.89
CA ILE A 598 15.81 3.55 -1.32
C ILE A 598 16.09 2.61 -0.13
N PRO A 599 16.16 1.29 -0.37
CA PRO A 599 16.72 0.37 0.62
C PRO A 599 18.24 0.57 0.75
N VAL A 600 18.76 0.44 1.97
CA VAL A 600 20.17 0.54 2.33
C VAL A 600 20.53 -0.59 3.29
N SER A 601 21.70 -1.21 3.09
CA SER A 601 22.25 -2.18 4.04
C SER A 601 23.44 -1.56 4.76
N ALA A 602 23.35 -1.46 6.08
CA ALA A 602 24.45 -1.08 6.94
C ALA A 602 25.27 -2.34 7.25
N LYS A 603 26.53 -2.37 6.81
CA LYS A 603 27.44 -3.50 7.05
C LYS A 603 27.67 -3.73 8.53
N ASP A 604 27.93 -4.98 8.91
CA ASP A 604 28.37 -5.34 10.26
C ASP A 604 29.90 -5.33 10.34
N PHE A 605 30.42 -4.57 11.31
CA PHE A 605 31.86 -4.46 11.60
C PHE A 605 32.23 -4.93 13.02
N SER A 606 31.30 -5.60 13.72
CA SER A 606 31.50 -6.10 15.09
C SER A 606 32.42 -7.32 15.16
N SER A 607 32.52 -8.08 14.07
CA SER A 607 33.43 -9.23 13.96
C SER A 607 34.90 -8.80 14.09
N PRO A 608 35.75 -9.57 14.81
CA PRO A 608 37.20 -9.32 14.88
C PRO A 608 37.97 -9.79 13.63
N ALA A 609 37.29 -10.36 12.64
CA ALA A 609 37.89 -10.73 11.35
C ALA A 609 38.22 -9.49 10.51
N LEU A 610 39.12 -9.65 9.54
CA LEU A 610 39.47 -8.63 8.56
C LEU A 610 38.22 -8.09 7.86
N ALA A 611 38.03 -6.79 7.94
CA ALA A 611 36.89 -6.11 7.34
C ALA A 611 37.31 -4.87 6.54
N MET A 612 36.46 -4.47 5.60
CA MET A 612 36.65 -3.33 4.72
C MET A 612 35.36 -2.53 4.62
N SER A 613 35.47 -1.20 4.65
CA SER A 613 34.35 -0.28 4.41
C SER A 613 33.76 -0.44 2.99
N ASP A 614 32.67 0.28 2.71
CA ASP A 614 32.32 0.52 1.31
C ASP A 614 33.38 1.39 0.61
N ILE A 615 33.43 1.29 -0.72
CA ILE A 615 34.30 2.14 -1.54
C ILE A 615 33.64 3.50 -1.70
N LEU A 616 34.31 4.54 -1.20
CA LEU A 616 33.95 5.93 -1.48
C LEU A 616 34.64 6.37 -2.77
N PHE A 617 33.84 6.70 -3.78
CA PHE A 617 34.29 7.33 -5.02
C PHE A 617 34.51 8.82 -4.79
N ALA A 618 35.71 9.33 -5.05
CA ALA A 618 36.08 10.71 -4.74
C ALA A 618 36.37 11.52 -6.01
N GLU A 619 35.99 12.79 -6.00
CA GLU A 619 36.40 13.76 -7.05
C GLU A 619 37.86 14.17 -6.84
N ARG A 620 38.27 14.27 -5.57
CA ARG A 620 39.63 14.68 -5.20
C ARG A 620 39.99 14.21 -3.79
N ILE A 621 41.23 13.75 -3.65
CA ILE A 621 41.86 13.45 -2.35
C ILE A 621 43.14 14.29 -2.24
N LYS A 622 43.36 14.93 -1.09
CA LYS A 622 44.56 15.74 -0.81
C LYS A 622 44.82 15.77 0.71
N PRO A 623 46.00 16.22 1.20
CA PRO A 623 46.21 16.45 2.61
C PRO A 623 45.19 17.45 3.19
N ALA A 624 44.66 17.15 4.37
CA ALA A 624 43.71 17.98 5.10
C ALA A 624 44.37 19.30 5.53
N ARG A 625 43.62 20.40 5.39
CA ARG A 625 44.04 21.73 5.87
C ARG A 625 42.85 22.39 6.55
N GLY A 626 42.99 22.72 7.83
CA GLY A 626 41.90 23.24 8.66
C GLY A 626 40.80 22.20 8.92
N LYS A 627 39.73 22.62 9.60
CA LYS A 627 38.59 21.76 9.90
C LYS A 627 37.63 21.73 8.70
N SER A 628 37.26 20.53 8.26
CA SER A 628 36.23 20.31 7.25
C SER A 628 35.48 19.01 7.56
N LYS A 629 34.18 18.96 7.25
CA LYS A 629 33.39 17.72 7.33
C LYS A 629 33.85 16.64 6.34
N PHE A 630 34.63 17.02 5.34
CA PHE A 630 35.24 16.11 4.36
C PHE A 630 36.62 15.60 4.79
N ASN A 631 37.10 15.97 5.98
CA ASN A 631 38.35 15.45 6.49
C ASN A 631 38.15 14.02 7.02
N ARG A 632 39.07 13.13 6.68
CA ARG A 632 39.22 11.77 7.19
C ARG A 632 40.66 11.59 7.65
N GLY A 633 40.88 11.71 8.95
CA GLY A 633 42.23 11.79 9.50
C GLY A 633 43.02 12.94 8.87
N GLU A 634 44.15 12.63 8.27
CA GLU A 634 45.05 13.58 7.60
C GLU A 634 44.67 13.87 6.15
N LEU A 635 43.60 13.26 5.64
CA LEU A 635 43.14 13.42 4.26
C LEU A 635 41.89 14.29 4.19
N PHE A 636 41.83 15.17 3.21
CA PHE A 636 40.60 15.77 2.72
C PHE A 636 40.10 14.94 1.54
N VAL A 637 38.91 14.35 1.67
CA VAL A 637 38.29 13.47 0.68
C VAL A 637 36.97 14.10 0.23
N LEU A 638 36.98 14.73 -0.96
CA LEU A 638 35.75 15.26 -1.55
C LEU A 638 35.05 14.13 -2.33
N PRO A 639 33.87 13.66 -1.90
CA PRO A 639 33.18 12.58 -2.58
C PRO A 639 32.72 13.00 -3.99
N ASN A 640 32.50 12.00 -4.84
CA ASN A 640 31.89 12.13 -6.16
C ASN A 640 30.56 11.35 -6.19
N PRO A 641 29.46 11.97 -5.75
CA PRO A 641 28.15 11.31 -5.71
C PRO A 641 27.61 10.92 -7.09
N LEU A 642 28.14 11.49 -8.18
CA LEU A 642 27.75 11.14 -9.54
C LEU A 642 28.35 9.80 -9.98
N LYS A 643 29.46 9.38 -9.35
CA LYS A 643 30.28 8.22 -9.78
C LYS A 643 30.64 8.28 -11.27
N GLN A 644 30.79 9.49 -11.80
CA GLN A 644 31.18 9.78 -13.17
C GLN A 644 32.63 10.27 -13.20
N PHE A 645 33.46 9.65 -14.03
CA PHE A 645 34.89 9.97 -14.12
C PHE A 645 35.29 10.29 -15.55
N PHE A 646 35.96 11.42 -15.71
CA PHE A 646 36.49 11.87 -17.00
C PHE A 646 37.78 11.14 -17.32
N ARG A 647 37.91 10.62 -18.54
CA ARG A 647 39.11 9.89 -19.00
C ARG A 647 40.41 10.69 -18.86
N LYS A 648 40.34 12.01 -18.92
CA LYS A 648 41.51 12.90 -18.78
C LYS A 648 41.96 13.14 -17.33
N LYS A 649 41.27 12.57 -16.35
CA LYS A 649 41.58 12.72 -14.92
C LYS A 649 41.70 11.35 -14.25
N PRO A 650 42.59 11.20 -13.26
CA PRO A 650 42.61 9.99 -12.45
C PRO A 650 41.29 9.83 -11.69
N MET A 651 40.86 8.57 -11.55
CA MET A 651 39.74 8.19 -10.68
C MET A 651 40.27 7.99 -9.26
N PHE A 652 39.73 8.73 -8.29
CA PHE A 652 40.09 8.55 -6.88
C PHE A 652 39.07 7.67 -6.17
N ILE A 653 39.57 6.76 -5.35
CA ILE A 653 38.77 5.99 -4.40
C ILE A 653 39.39 6.03 -3.01
N TYR A 654 38.54 5.93 -2.00
CA TYR A 654 38.91 5.84 -0.60
C TYR A 654 38.18 4.67 0.07
N PHE A 655 38.85 3.99 0.99
CA PHE A 655 38.26 2.95 1.84
C PHE A 655 39.05 2.79 3.14
N GLU A 656 38.42 2.20 4.14
CA GLU A 656 39.02 1.90 5.44
C GLU A 656 39.13 0.38 5.60
N LEU A 657 40.26 -0.06 6.16
CA LEU A 657 40.55 -1.44 6.55
C LEU A 657 40.49 -1.57 8.06
N TYR A 658 39.97 -2.68 8.53
CA TYR A 658 39.77 -2.94 9.95
C TYR A 658 40.30 -4.33 10.33
N ASN A 659 40.84 -4.42 11.54
CA ASN A 659 41.29 -5.68 12.15
C ASN A 659 42.44 -6.40 11.43
N LEU A 660 43.33 -5.66 10.75
CA LEU A 660 44.56 -6.21 10.19
C LEU A 660 45.40 -6.88 11.29
N LYS A 661 45.92 -8.08 11.02
CA LYS A 661 46.86 -8.75 11.93
C LYS A 661 48.25 -8.20 11.75
N LYS A 662 48.93 -8.01 12.87
CA LYS A 662 50.31 -7.56 12.91
C LYS A 662 51.25 -8.74 13.12
N ASP A 663 52.44 -8.63 12.56
CA ASP A 663 53.52 -9.58 12.77
C ASP A 663 54.24 -9.36 14.12
N ASP A 664 55.27 -10.16 14.38
CA ASP A 664 56.09 -10.06 15.60
C ASP A 664 56.84 -8.71 15.71
N LYS A 665 56.95 -7.94 14.61
CA LYS A 665 57.53 -6.59 14.57
C LYS A 665 56.46 -5.49 14.71
N ASN A 666 55.22 -5.86 15.03
CA ASN A 666 54.09 -4.95 15.22
C ASN A 666 53.68 -4.19 13.94
N VAL A 667 53.93 -4.79 12.77
CA VAL A 667 53.58 -4.26 11.44
C VAL A 667 52.54 -5.16 10.77
N ALA A 668 51.49 -4.55 10.21
CA ALA A 668 50.52 -5.25 9.37
C ALA A 668 50.96 -5.21 7.90
N HIS A 669 51.03 -6.37 7.24
CA HIS A 669 51.34 -6.49 5.81
C HIS A 669 50.10 -6.95 5.05
N PHE A 670 49.71 -6.22 4.01
CA PHE A 670 48.52 -6.56 3.22
C PHE A 670 48.68 -6.22 1.74
N GLU A 671 47.91 -6.92 0.92
CA GLU A 671 47.90 -6.78 -0.53
C GLU A 671 46.54 -6.21 -0.97
N ILE A 672 46.57 -5.16 -1.78
CA ILE A 672 45.40 -4.54 -2.40
C ILE A 672 45.36 -4.98 -3.87
N GLU A 673 44.34 -5.75 -4.24
CA GLU A 673 44.01 -6.05 -5.64
C GLU A 673 42.77 -5.23 -6.03
N TYR A 674 42.86 -4.43 -7.08
CA TYR A 674 41.66 -3.83 -7.68
C TYR A 674 41.46 -4.29 -9.12
N SER A 675 40.20 -4.45 -9.51
CA SER A 675 39.84 -4.74 -10.89
C SER A 675 38.66 -3.92 -11.39
N LEU A 676 38.73 -3.53 -12.66
CA LEU A 676 37.69 -2.79 -13.38
C LEU A 676 37.13 -3.66 -14.50
N GLU A 677 35.86 -4.01 -14.39
CA GLU A 677 35.12 -4.82 -15.36
C GLU A 677 34.08 -3.97 -16.10
N GLN A 678 34.10 -3.98 -17.43
CA GLN A 678 33.11 -3.25 -18.22
C GLN A 678 31.75 -3.98 -18.20
N LEU A 679 30.70 -3.30 -17.75
CA LEU A 679 29.32 -3.83 -17.71
C LEU A 679 28.53 -3.49 -18.98
N SER A 680 28.72 -2.30 -19.54
CA SER A 680 28.06 -1.84 -20.78
C SER A 680 28.86 -0.72 -21.47
N GLY A 681 28.79 -0.63 -22.80
CA GLY A 681 29.50 0.38 -23.61
C GLY A 681 29.40 0.12 -25.13
N GLU A 682 29.74 1.12 -25.95
CA GLU A 682 29.76 0.99 -27.42
C GLU A 682 30.73 -0.11 -27.85
N LYS A 683 30.21 -1.24 -28.35
CA LYS A 683 31.04 -2.20 -29.09
C LYS A 683 31.49 -1.50 -30.37
N LYS A 684 32.81 -1.40 -30.60
CA LYS A 684 33.32 -1.07 -31.94
C LYS A 684 32.69 -2.04 -32.94
N LYS A 685 31.90 -1.53 -33.89
CA LYS A 685 31.63 -2.23 -35.15
C LYS A 685 32.97 -2.33 -35.88
N ILE A 686 33.72 -3.39 -35.62
CA ILE A 686 34.84 -3.76 -36.49
C ILE A 686 34.18 -4.37 -37.72
N GLY A 687 34.26 -3.65 -38.84
CA GLY A 687 33.88 -4.19 -40.14
C GLY A 687 34.66 -5.47 -40.42
N ASN A 688 33.97 -6.46 -40.99
CA ASN A 688 34.55 -7.70 -41.47
C ASN A 688 35.73 -7.41 -42.41
N LEU A 689 36.97 -7.43 -41.91
CA LEU A 689 38.15 -7.76 -42.71
C LEU A 689 39.32 -8.04 -41.75
N PHE A 690 39.88 -9.25 -41.88
CA PHE A 690 41.07 -9.80 -41.22
C PHE A 690 40.95 -10.30 -39.77
N GLY A 691 41.08 -11.62 -39.66
CA GLY A 691 41.32 -12.36 -38.42
C GLY A 691 42.71 -12.11 -37.84
N LEU A 692 42.85 -12.51 -36.58
CA LEU A 692 44.00 -12.31 -35.68
C LEU A 692 44.18 -10.89 -35.14
N LEU A 693 43.34 -10.49 -34.18
CA LEU A 693 43.72 -9.55 -33.11
C LEU A 693 42.90 -9.78 -31.84
N LYS A 694 43.63 -9.90 -30.72
CA LYS A 694 43.22 -10.17 -29.33
C LYS A 694 41.77 -9.81 -28.96
N LYS A 695 41.05 -10.76 -28.34
CA LYS A 695 39.95 -10.48 -27.39
C LYS A 695 40.43 -9.37 -26.43
N GLY A 696 39.95 -8.14 -26.62
CA GLY A 696 40.28 -7.03 -25.74
C GLY A 696 39.92 -7.40 -24.31
N LYS A 697 40.89 -7.33 -23.39
CA LYS A 697 40.67 -7.64 -21.97
C LYS A 697 39.55 -6.73 -21.45
N SER A 698 38.37 -7.29 -21.19
CA SER A 698 37.22 -6.58 -20.60
C SER A 698 37.41 -6.28 -19.10
N ARG A 699 38.56 -6.70 -18.54
CA ARG A 699 38.94 -6.56 -17.15
C ARG A 699 40.40 -6.15 -17.04
N ILE A 700 40.65 -5.05 -16.34
CA ILE A 700 42.00 -4.64 -15.88
C ILE A 700 42.10 -5.05 -14.42
N SER A 701 43.22 -5.66 -14.01
CA SER A 701 43.52 -5.96 -12.60
C SER A 701 44.93 -5.48 -12.27
N THR A 702 45.09 -4.88 -11.09
CA THR A 702 46.37 -4.40 -10.57
C THR A 702 46.48 -4.79 -9.11
N THR A 703 47.67 -5.21 -8.70
CA THR A 703 47.98 -5.64 -7.34
C THR A 703 49.10 -4.76 -6.78
N MET A 704 49.00 -4.40 -5.50
CA MET A 704 50.06 -3.69 -4.77
C MET A 704 50.12 -4.15 -3.32
N THR A 705 51.30 -4.12 -2.72
CA THR A 705 51.52 -4.45 -1.31
C THR A 705 51.68 -3.16 -0.50
N ARG A 706 51.13 -3.12 0.71
CA ARG A 706 51.26 -2.01 1.66
C ARG A 706 51.53 -2.54 3.08
N GLU A 707 51.99 -1.63 3.92
CA GLU A 707 52.29 -1.87 5.32
C GLU A 707 51.61 -0.81 6.19
N SER A 708 51.17 -1.19 7.39
CA SER A 708 50.61 -0.25 8.37
C SER A 708 51.12 -0.54 9.78
N LEU A 709 51.36 0.53 10.55
CA LEU A 709 51.68 0.45 11.97
C LEU A 709 50.42 0.32 12.85
N GLN A 710 49.24 0.42 12.27
CA GLN A 710 47.94 0.31 12.95
C GLN A 710 47.18 -0.93 12.49
N CYS A 711 46.30 -1.47 13.35
CA CYS A 711 45.42 -2.58 12.98
C CYS A 711 44.27 -2.12 12.05
N ASP A 712 44.01 -0.82 12.03
CA ASP A 712 43.11 -0.19 11.09
C ASP A 712 43.92 0.71 10.16
N SER A 713 43.53 0.79 8.89
CA SER A 713 44.24 1.63 7.92
C SER A 713 43.28 2.41 7.04
N GLN A 714 43.66 3.65 6.72
CA GLN A 714 42.92 4.51 5.79
C GLN A 714 43.63 4.49 4.44
N GLU A 715 42.96 3.97 3.41
CA GLU A 715 43.56 3.72 2.11
C GLU A 715 42.90 4.55 1.01
N TYR A 716 43.71 4.95 0.03
CA TYR A 716 43.22 5.58 -1.19
C TYR A 716 44.05 5.18 -2.40
N LEU A 717 43.39 5.12 -3.56
CA LEU A 717 44.02 4.85 -4.85
C LEU A 717 43.68 5.95 -5.85
N ALA A 718 44.65 6.30 -6.69
CA ALA A 718 44.47 7.09 -7.89
C ALA A 718 44.62 6.16 -9.10
N ILE A 719 43.51 5.83 -9.76
CA ILE A 719 43.47 4.86 -10.85
C ILE A 719 43.44 5.61 -12.17
N ASP A 720 44.39 5.32 -13.06
CA ASP A 720 44.39 5.85 -14.41
C ASP A 720 43.28 5.18 -15.24
N VAL A 721 42.34 5.99 -15.71
CA VAL A 721 41.19 5.57 -16.51
C VAL A 721 41.25 6.10 -17.94
N SER A 722 42.35 6.71 -18.35
CA SER A 722 42.50 7.34 -19.68
C SER A 722 42.37 6.35 -20.84
N HIS A 723 42.83 5.12 -20.62
CA HIS A 723 42.75 4.02 -21.59
C HIS A 723 41.40 3.30 -21.61
N LEU A 724 40.50 3.58 -20.64
CA LEU A 724 39.17 2.98 -20.62
C LEU A 724 38.27 3.59 -21.69
N GLN A 725 37.29 2.83 -22.13
CA GLN A 725 36.26 3.34 -23.03
C GLN A 725 35.15 4.01 -22.22
N LYS A 726 34.38 4.89 -22.86
CA LYS A 726 33.14 5.39 -22.26
C LYS A 726 32.20 4.22 -21.98
N GLY A 727 31.55 4.22 -20.82
CA GLY A 727 30.64 3.13 -20.44
C GLY A 727 30.54 2.92 -18.95
N GLN A 728 29.74 1.93 -18.56
CA GLN A 728 29.54 1.56 -17.16
C GLN A 728 30.54 0.47 -16.76
N TYR A 729 31.16 0.64 -15.60
CA TYR A 729 32.15 -0.27 -15.06
C TYR A 729 31.78 -0.70 -13.63
N ARG A 730 32.22 -1.91 -13.25
CA ARG A 730 32.27 -2.37 -11.87
C ARG A 730 33.72 -2.35 -11.40
N LEU A 731 33.97 -1.59 -10.34
CA LEU A 731 35.22 -1.66 -9.58
C LEU A 731 35.05 -2.68 -8.45
N LYS A 732 35.97 -3.63 -8.34
CA LYS A 732 36.12 -4.50 -7.16
C LYS A 732 37.49 -4.22 -6.56
N VAL A 733 37.55 -4.01 -5.25
CA VAL A 733 38.79 -3.95 -4.46
C VAL A 733 38.77 -5.12 -3.50
N ALA A 734 39.81 -5.94 -3.52
CA ALA A 734 40.04 -7.06 -2.64
C ALA A 734 41.31 -6.83 -1.84
N ILE A 735 41.28 -7.26 -0.59
CA ILE A 735 42.35 -7.09 0.39
C ILE A 735 42.71 -8.48 0.90
N ILE A 736 44.00 -8.78 0.91
CA ILE A 736 44.56 -10.00 1.48
C ILE A 736 45.50 -9.58 2.60
N ASP A 737 45.15 -9.89 3.85
CA ASP A 737 46.07 -9.75 4.98
C ASP A 737 47.09 -10.89 4.91
N LYS A 738 48.37 -10.54 4.74
CA LYS A 738 49.45 -11.52 4.54
C LYS A 738 49.85 -12.20 5.84
N ASN A 739 49.52 -11.61 6.98
CA ASN A 739 49.85 -12.15 8.30
C ASN A 739 48.81 -13.18 8.76
N SER A 740 47.52 -12.96 8.45
CA SER A 740 46.44 -13.90 8.79
C SER A 740 46.01 -14.83 7.65
N GLY A 741 46.26 -14.44 6.40
CA GLY A 741 45.70 -15.08 5.21
C GLY A 741 44.23 -14.75 4.95
N GLU A 742 43.58 -13.94 5.81
CA GLU A 742 42.19 -13.53 5.64
C GLU A 742 42.02 -12.61 4.42
N GLN A 743 40.83 -12.65 3.83
CA GLN A 743 40.50 -11.85 2.65
C GLN A 743 39.16 -11.16 2.81
N THR A 744 39.08 -9.92 2.34
CA THR A 744 37.84 -9.17 2.26
C THR A 744 37.76 -8.40 0.94
N SER A 745 36.55 -8.03 0.51
CA SER A 745 36.42 -7.24 -0.71
C SER A 745 35.16 -6.38 -0.71
N SER A 746 35.22 -5.30 -1.47
CA SER A 746 34.12 -4.37 -1.69
C SER A 746 34.03 -4.04 -3.18
N SER A 747 32.84 -3.65 -3.65
CA SER A 747 32.64 -3.31 -5.05
C SER A 747 31.64 -2.19 -5.24
N GLY A 748 31.80 -1.44 -6.32
CA GLY A 748 30.93 -0.33 -6.68
C GLY A 748 30.83 -0.17 -8.19
N THR A 749 29.74 0.44 -8.66
CA THR A 749 29.55 0.76 -10.07
C THR A 749 29.83 2.24 -10.33
N LEU A 750 30.41 2.52 -11.49
CA LEU A 750 30.78 3.86 -11.94
C LEU A 750 30.60 4.00 -13.45
N VAL A 751 30.67 5.23 -13.95
CA VAL A 751 30.58 5.54 -15.38
C VAL A 751 31.82 6.32 -15.80
N ILE A 752 32.46 5.86 -16.88
CA ILE A 752 33.53 6.59 -17.56
C ILE A 752 32.92 7.45 -18.65
N VAL A 753 33.26 8.74 -18.64
CA VAL A 753 32.83 9.77 -19.60
C VAL A 753 34.04 10.44 -20.26
N ASP A 754 33.84 11.04 -21.44
CA ASP A 754 34.92 11.64 -22.24
C ASP A 754 35.45 12.97 -21.71
#